data_AF-A0A7X0CD54-F1
#
_entry.id   AF-A0A7X0CD54-F1
#
_cell.length_a   1.000
_cell.length_b   1.000
_cell.length_c   1.000
_cell.angle_alpha   90.00
_cell.angle_beta   90.00
_cell.angle_gamma   90.00
#
_symmetry.space_group_name_H-M   'P 1'
#
loop_
_entity.id
_entity.type
_entity.pdbx_description
1 polymer ?
#
loop_
_entity_poly.entity_id
_entity_poly.type
_entity_poly.pdbx_seq_one_letter_code
_entity_poly.pdbx_strand_id
1 'polypeptide(L)'
;MNAALTAAALALALAAVQPVHAQTLAPASAERQHAPADGWAAQEGGTRGGALALPAHVYTVRNRAELVAALQASAPSRIVRVAATVDMTEGRPFTDSADQARRGAVTIPSNTTLLGVTSGAGFVNASLTIDGVEQVIVRHLAIRNPCDIQPAWDPHDGPQGNWNSDYDGITVRAARHVWIDHNSFTDAPDTDDRAPVEKGKIKQCHDGALDISQGADLVSVTYNHFADHEKNMLIGASDRATGDTDRLRITLKGNLFEHVAERAPRVRYGQVHLFNNYYVGERKRAVYRHHYSIGVGHQALVRSDANAFDVTGARGCADVVRDPGSSHGVFADSGSLLNGQPLGACPFGGPSMAPLPYTHTALPAQLVPEHVRTNAGPRPTQGGDGIAEARLSLAPGAPFVLRARRQANGDWQGVSVQLADEEKTLQVELLASRSGKVERLKQVRRRLAPAFVASRTPLTVGLTSEGGVLFALIDGERVTSALETPLPATLPLDWEAGAHKVLDVRTGPEGTVPARVTPQVADNRIALQAGDPAETVGIGGAVDLVAVVADPRIAKAAVVDGALQITPLTPGQTTVALTSASDPWAGANLAVAVGPRFAEPTGAPVGIGIDPARGARGVPPDTLLRLMLAPGAQLTGEGSIRVWRKRDGALVGVIRPGETVSRIGPAPRQRLVREHRLRLVDGQLRARLPQALDYDTEYVATAEARLVRGADFAGARWAFRTTPHRPVGDSITVASTGRAHFRTVQGALDYAMSLPRALPLTVNVRDGVYPELLYLRDKDRLTLRGASREATIIRATNSDTLNPGSGSGQAPQEPGLLGGRALFLAQDSDLLELRDIALHNSTLRSDGHSPQAETLFFNSPDGHLAVRNAHFSSEQDTLQLKGYAWIYKSLVEGNVDFVWGNNRTTLFEDSEIRTVGDSANPDSGGYIVQARTVGPAETGFVFLRSRLTRGPGPTGNLPPNGSAYLARSPGTANTWDHVAFIECTIGPHIAADGWLRRPAPNPLQGGWREYGNRTPDGQPRDYGGAVLDATQAARYRTRAAVFAGSGWDPQP
;
A
#
# COMPACT_ATOMS: atom_id res chain seq x y z
N MET A 1 -29.52 75.66 27.66
CA MET A 1 -28.13 76.01 27.32
C MET A 1 -27.21 75.08 28.09
N ASN A 2 -26.36 74.37 27.36
CA ASN A 2 -25.17 73.58 27.71
C ASN A 2 -24.75 73.50 29.20
N ALA A 3 -24.54 72.29 29.73
CA ALA A 3 -23.20 71.65 29.74
C ALA A 3 -23.14 70.40 30.65
N ALA A 4 -22.56 69.33 30.08
CA ALA A 4 -21.76 68.26 30.69
C ALA A 4 -22.34 67.40 31.84
N LEU A 5 -22.76 66.17 31.46
CA LEU A 5 -22.99 65.02 32.33
C LEU A 5 -21.68 64.25 32.58
N THR A 6 -21.36 64.00 33.84
CA THR A 6 -20.42 62.96 34.31
C THR A 6 -21.18 61.65 34.54
N ALA A 7 -20.76 60.60 33.83
CA ALA A 7 -21.37 59.27 33.86
C ALA A 7 -20.73 58.35 34.92
N ALA A 8 -21.59 57.57 35.57
CA ALA A 8 -21.25 56.60 36.60
C ALA A 8 -20.52 55.37 36.06
N ALA A 9 -19.57 54.87 36.84
CA ALA A 9 -18.79 53.67 36.56
C ALA A 9 -19.58 52.39 36.86
N LEU A 10 -19.81 51.57 35.83
CA LEU A 10 -20.12 50.16 35.95
C LEU A 10 -19.21 49.40 34.97
N ALA A 11 -18.18 48.73 35.49
CA ALA A 11 -17.23 47.98 34.69
C ALA A 11 -17.84 46.60 34.32
N LEU A 12 -18.48 46.50 33.15
CA LEU A 12 -18.66 45.23 32.45
C LEU A 12 -17.38 44.95 31.64
N ALA A 13 -16.67 43.89 31.99
CA ALA A 13 -15.58 43.36 31.17
C ALA A 13 -16.17 42.85 29.85
N LEU A 14 -15.89 43.55 28.73
CA LEU A 14 -16.13 43.03 27.39
C LEU A 14 -15.27 41.78 27.21
N ALA A 15 -15.93 40.62 27.07
CA ALA A 15 -15.34 39.46 26.43
C ALA A 15 -14.94 39.86 25.01
N ALA A 16 -13.64 39.82 24.72
CA ALA A 16 -13.14 39.90 23.36
C ALA A 16 -13.75 38.73 22.57
N VAL A 17 -14.65 39.03 21.64
CA VAL A 17 -15.08 38.08 20.61
C VAL A 17 -13.83 37.73 19.82
N GLN A 18 -13.26 36.56 20.08
CA GLN A 18 -12.21 36.03 19.25
C GLN A 18 -12.78 35.79 17.84
N PRO A 19 -12.03 36.11 16.77
CA PRO A 19 -12.44 35.73 15.44
C PRO A 19 -12.59 34.20 15.43
N VAL A 20 -13.77 33.73 15.04
CA VAL A 20 -14.00 32.34 14.65
C VAL A 20 -12.98 32.07 13.55
N HIS A 21 -11.91 31.35 13.89
CA HIS A 21 -10.99 30.86 12.90
C HIS A 21 -11.83 29.91 12.03
N ALA A 22 -12.11 30.33 10.80
CA ALA A 22 -12.62 29.43 9.79
C ALA A 22 -11.64 28.26 9.76
N GLN A 23 -12.11 27.08 10.19
CA GLN A 23 -11.38 25.84 9.97
C GLN A 23 -11.13 25.79 8.47
N THR A 24 -9.88 26.01 8.06
CA THR A 24 -9.44 25.71 6.71
C THR A 24 -9.63 24.21 6.56
N LEU A 25 -10.73 23.82 5.92
CA LEU A 25 -10.96 22.47 5.43
C LEU A 25 -9.66 22.00 4.78
N ALA A 26 -9.18 20.82 5.17
CA ALA A 26 -8.09 20.16 4.45
C ALA A 26 -8.42 20.23 2.94
N PRO A 27 -7.44 20.54 2.06
CA PRO A 27 -7.71 20.57 0.63
C PRO A 27 -8.30 19.21 0.24
N ALA A 28 -9.46 19.24 -0.42
CA ALA A 28 -10.09 18.02 -0.92
C ALA A 28 -9.07 17.27 -1.78
N SER A 29 -9.01 15.94 -1.65
CA SER A 29 -8.24 15.08 -2.57
C SER A 29 -8.52 15.50 -4.02
N ALA A 30 -7.52 15.49 -4.91
CA ALA A 30 -7.64 16.03 -6.28
C ALA A 30 -8.92 15.57 -7.04
N GLU A 31 -9.36 14.33 -6.79
CA GLU A 31 -10.58 13.74 -7.37
C GLU A 31 -11.93 14.26 -6.82
N ARG A 32 -11.91 14.96 -5.68
CA ARG A 32 -13.08 15.60 -5.03
C ARG A 32 -13.00 17.13 -5.10
N GLN A 33 -12.05 17.66 -5.87
CA GLN A 33 -11.92 19.09 -6.07
C GLN A 33 -13.11 19.62 -6.87
N HIS A 34 -13.60 20.80 -6.48
CA HIS A 34 -14.66 21.52 -7.19
C HIS A 34 -14.07 22.52 -8.19
N ALA A 35 -14.90 23.00 -9.11
CA ALA A 35 -14.50 24.08 -10.01
C ALA A 35 -14.05 25.34 -9.25
N PRO A 36 -12.97 26.01 -9.67
CA PRO A 36 -12.51 27.27 -9.09
C PRO A 36 -13.57 28.36 -9.13
N ALA A 37 -13.58 29.24 -8.12
CA ALA A 37 -14.58 30.30 -7.97
C ALA A 37 -14.57 31.37 -9.08
N ASP A 38 -13.48 31.47 -9.84
CA ASP A 38 -13.21 32.52 -10.82
C ASP A 38 -13.66 32.14 -12.26
N GLY A 39 -14.82 31.51 -12.38
CA GLY A 39 -15.42 31.18 -13.68
C GLY A 39 -16.89 30.79 -13.61
N TRP A 40 -17.50 30.63 -14.79
CA TRP A 40 -18.92 30.34 -14.95
C TRP A 40 -19.34 29.00 -14.31
N ALA A 41 -18.50 27.97 -14.33
CA ALA A 41 -18.79 26.69 -13.67
C ALA A 41 -18.98 26.81 -12.14
N ALA A 42 -18.50 27.88 -11.50
CA ALA A 42 -18.69 28.11 -10.06
C ALA A 42 -19.96 28.90 -9.71
N GLN A 43 -20.67 29.42 -10.71
CA GLN A 43 -21.91 30.15 -10.48
C GLN A 43 -23.04 29.21 -10.12
N GLU A 44 -24.14 29.75 -9.57
CA GLU A 44 -25.37 29.01 -9.28
C GLU A 44 -25.15 27.71 -8.46
N GLY A 45 -24.26 27.72 -7.47
CA GLY A 45 -23.98 26.57 -6.59
C GLY A 45 -22.74 25.75 -6.96
N GLY A 46 -22.18 26.00 -8.15
CA GLY A 46 -20.88 25.51 -8.59
C GLY A 46 -20.83 24.05 -9.03
N THR A 47 -19.75 23.68 -9.72
CA THR A 47 -19.51 22.31 -10.20
C THR A 47 -18.71 21.49 -9.19
N ARG A 48 -19.29 20.39 -8.71
CA ARG A 48 -18.71 19.46 -7.74
C ARG A 48 -18.47 18.06 -8.30
N GLY A 49 -19.06 17.73 -9.45
CA GLY A 49 -18.84 16.44 -10.09
C GLY A 49 -19.22 15.26 -9.19
N GLY A 50 -18.28 14.32 -9.09
CA GLY A 50 -18.33 13.14 -8.25
C GLY A 50 -17.94 13.35 -6.79
N ALA A 51 -17.73 14.58 -6.31
CA ALA A 51 -17.11 14.83 -5.00
C ALA A 51 -17.84 14.18 -3.82
N LEU A 52 -19.13 13.88 -3.95
CA LEU A 52 -19.95 13.20 -2.94
C LEU A 52 -20.04 11.68 -3.12
N ALA A 53 -19.29 11.09 -4.05
CA ALA A 53 -19.28 9.65 -4.27
C ALA A 53 -18.84 8.90 -3.00
N LEU A 54 -19.67 7.94 -2.58
CA LEU A 54 -19.31 6.98 -1.54
C LEU A 54 -18.13 6.10 -2.03
N PRO A 55 -17.32 5.53 -1.13
CA PRO A 55 -16.18 4.67 -1.52
C PRO A 55 -16.55 3.55 -2.50
N ALA A 56 -17.76 2.99 -2.40
CA ALA A 56 -18.27 1.95 -3.30
C ALA A 56 -18.56 2.43 -4.74
N HIS A 57 -18.57 3.74 -4.98
CA HIS A 57 -18.80 4.38 -6.28
C HIS A 57 -17.58 5.17 -6.77
N VAL A 58 -16.40 4.81 -6.26
CA VAL A 58 -15.10 5.23 -6.76
C VAL A 58 -14.51 4.06 -7.54
N TYR A 59 -14.46 4.19 -8.86
CA TYR A 59 -14.00 3.16 -9.79
C TYR A 59 -12.61 3.49 -10.30
N THR A 60 -11.80 2.47 -10.57
CA THR A 60 -10.54 2.61 -11.31
C THR A 60 -10.62 1.74 -12.56
N VAL A 61 -10.39 2.34 -13.72
CA VAL A 61 -10.60 1.72 -15.03
C VAL A 61 -9.32 1.79 -15.86
N ARG A 62 -9.06 0.73 -16.63
CA ARG A 62 -7.87 0.58 -17.50
C ARG A 62 -8.21 0.22 -18.93
N ASN A 63 -9.45 -0.20 -19.18
CA ASN A 63 -9.92 -0.61 -20.49
C ASN A 63 -11.39 -0.19 -20.69
N ARG A 64 -11.89 -0.38 -21.91
CA ARG A 64 -13.24 0.00 -22.30
C ARG A 64 -14.33 -0.72 -21.50
N ALA A 65 -14.17 -2.02 -21.24
CA ALA A 65 -15.16 -2.80 -20.51
C ALA A 65 -15.36 -2.28 -19.07
N GLU A 66 -14.26 -2.01 -18.37
CA GLU A 66 -14.28 -1.42 -17.02
C GLU A 66 -14.88 -0.01 -17.01
N LEU A 67 -14.52 0.82 -18.00
CA LEU A 67 -15.07 2.17 -18.17
C LEU A 67 -16.59 2.13 -18.35
N VAL A 68 -17.08 1.29 -19.27
CA VAL A 68 -18.51 1.15 -19.54
C VAL A 68 -19.24 0.67 -18.29
N ALA A 69 -18.70 -0.32 -17.58
CA ALA A 69 -19.29 -0.82 -16.34
C ALA A 69 -19.38 0.28 -15.26
N ALA A 70 -18.31 1.07 -15.08
CA ALA A 70 -18.28 2.16 -14.11
C ALA A 70 -19.28 3.28 -14.43
N LEU A 71 -19.43 3.63 -15.71
CA LEU A 71 -20.36 4.68 -16.16
C LEU A 71 -21.82 4.22 -16.16
N GLN A 72 -22.08 2.93 -16.35
CA GLN A 72 -23.44 2.35 -16.30
C GLN A 72 -23.89 1.97 -14.88
N ALA A 73 -22.98 1.93 -13.91
CA ALA A 73 -23.31 1.63 -12.53
C ALA A 73 -24.34 2.64 -11.96
N SER A 74 -25.35 2.12 -11.27
CA SER A 74 -26.33 2.95 -10.56
C SER A 74 -25.66 3.57 -9.34
N ALA A 75 -25.45 4.89 -9.38
CA ALA A 75 -24.81 5.65 -8.32
C ALA A 75 -25.33 7.10 -8.29
N PRO A 76 -25.66 7.66 -7.10
CA PRO A 76 -26.10 9.05 -6.98
C PRO A 76 -24.99 10.06 -7.30
N SER A 77 -23.73 9.69 -7.04
CA SER A 77 -22.52 10.43 -7.41
C SER A 77 -21.37 9.43 -7.57
N ARG A 78 -20.46 9.67 -8.53
CA ARG A 78 -19.39 8.72 -8.87
C ARG A 78 -18.06 9.40 -9.23
N ILE A 79 -16.97 8.72 -8.91
CA ILE A 79 -15.63 9.08 -9.36
C ILE A 79 -15.09 7.92 -10.20
N VAL A 80 -14.60 8.21 -11.40
CA VAL A 80 -14.01 7.24 -12.32
C VAL A 80 -12.55 7.64 -12.57
N ARG A 81 -11.62 6.86 -12.05
CA ARG A 81 -10.18 7.03 -12.21
C ARG A 81 -9.70 6.25 -13.43
N VAL A 82 -9.23 6.94 -14.46
CA VAL A 82 -8.61 6.36 -15.65
C VAL A 82 -7.12 6.16 -15.37
N ALA A 83 -6.67 4.91 -15.37
CA ALA A 83 -5.30 4.54 -14.97
C ALA A 83 -4.42 4.05 -16.13
N ALA A 84 -4.91 4.12 -17.37
CA ALA A 84 -4.19 3.77 -18.59
C ALA A 84 -4.73 4.56 -19.78
N THR A 85 -4.08 4.45 -20.94
CA THR A 85 -4.66 4.88 -22.22
C THR A 85 -5.71 3.85 -22.65
N VAL A 86 -6.98 4.25 -22.69
CA VAL A 86 -8.09 3.39 -23.08
C VAL A 86 -8.32 3.52 -24.59
N ASP A 87 -7.98 2.47 -25.33
CA ASP A 87 -8.29 2.35 -26.76
C ASP A 87 -9.69 1.75 -26.96
N MET A 88 -10.59 2.55 -27.51
CA MET A 88 -11.99 2.16 -27.70
C MET A 88 -12.18 1.12 -28.82
N THR A 89 -11.14 0.84 -29.61
CA THR A 89 -11.17 -0.24 -30.60
C THR A 89 -10.94 -1.61 -29.95
N GLU A 90 -10.40 -1.66 -28.73
CA GLU A 90 -10.04 -2.90 -28.03
C GLU A 90 -9.14 -3.80 -28.91
N GLY A 91 -8.22 -3.17 -29.67
CA GLY A 91 -7.32 -3.84 -30.62
C GLY A 91 -7.99 -4.31 -31.92
N ARG A 92 -9.26 -3.96 -32.16
CA ARG A 92 -10.03 -4.34 -33.35
C ARG A 92 -10.66 -3.10 -34.00
N PRO A 93 -10.21 -2.70 -35.22
CA PRO A 93 -10.72 -1.52 -35.92
C PRO A 93 -12.25 -1.48 -36.00
N PHE A 94 -12.83 -0.29 -36.02
CA PHE A 94 -14.27 -0.14 -36.27
C PHE A 94 -14.62 -0.67 -37.66
N THR A 95 -15.74 -1.39 -37.78
CA THR A 95 -16.16 -1.96 -39.07
C THR A 95 -16.91 -0.98 -39.94
N ASP A 96 -17.66 -0.08 -39.32
CA ASP A 96 -18.53 0.93 -39.93
C ASP A 96 -18.92 2.00 -38.89
N SER A 97 -19.61 3.07 -39.32
CA SER A 97 -20.06 4.14 -38.44
C SER A 97 -20.95 3.66 -37.28
N ALA A 98 -21.76 2.61 -37.46
CA ALA A 98 -22.63 2.11 -36.40
C ALA A 98 -21.82 1.38 -35.31
N ASP A 99 -20.75 0.69 -35.70
CA ASP A 99 -19.79 0.11 -34.77
C ASP A 99 -18.97 1.19 -34.04
N GLN A 100 -18.47 2.21 -34.75
CA GLN A 100 -17.78 3.35 -34.13
C GLN A 100 -18.69 4.10 -33.15
N ALA A 101 -19.93 4.40 -33.52
CA ALA A 101 -20.88 5.06 -32.62
C ALA A 101 -21.16 4.23 -31.35
N ARG A 102 -21.25 2.90 -31.46
CA ARG A 102 -21.49 2.01 -30.32
C ARG A 102 -20.25 1.83 -29.44
N ARG A 103 -19.06 1.75 -30.04
CA ARG A 103 -17.82 1.40 -29.32
C ARG A 103 -16.98 2.60 -28.93
N GLY A 104 -16.89 3.62 -29.77
CA GLY A 104 -16.13 4.85 -29.55
C GLY A 104 -16.78 5.84 -28.60
N ALA A 105 -18.11 5.78 -28.40
CA ALA A 105 -18.80 6.72 -27.52
C ALA A 105 -18.56 6.41 -26.02
N VAL A 106 -18.25 7.46 -25.25
CA VAL A 106 -18.12 7.44 -23.79
C VAL A 106 -19.12 8.44 -23.20
N THR A 107 -20.34 7.99 -22.92
CA THR A 107 -21.39 8.84 -22.34
C THR A 107 -21.17 9.03 -20.84
N ILE A 108 -21.02 10.28 -20.40
CA ILE A 108 -20.75 10.64 -19.01
C ILE A 108 -22.06 11.10 -18.34
N PRO A 109 -22.54 10.40 -17.29
CA PRO A 109 -23.78 10.75 -16.59
C PRO A 109 -23.56 11.89 -15.58
N SER A 110 -24.66 12.46 -15.06
CA SER A 110 -24.62 13.51 -14.03
C SER A 110 -23.85 13.09 -12.77
N ASN A 111 -23.37 14.08 -12.01
CA ASN A 111 -22.64 13.89 -10.73
C ASN A 111 -21.40 12.99 -10.86
N THR A 112 -20.61 13.22 -11.91
CA THR A 112 -19.45 12.40 -12.24
C THR A 112 -18.16 13.21 -12.25
N THR A 113 -17.12 12.68 -11.60
CA THR A 113 -15.73 13.10 -11.86
C THR A 113 -15.02 11.99 -12.62
N LEU A 114 -14.62 12.25 -13.87
CA LEU A 114 -13.75 11.39 -14.67
C LEU A 114 -12.33 11.98 -14.64
N LEU A 115 -11.34 11.24 -14.13
CA LEU A 115 -9.98 11.77 -14.02
C LEU A 115 -8.87 10.80 -14.41
N GLY A 116 -7.81 11.30 -15.04
CA GLY A 116 -6.56 10.56 -15.22
C GLY A 116 -5.73 10.52 -13.94
N VAL A 117 -5.29 9.32 -13.54
CA VAL A 117 -4.49 9.13 -12.30
C VAL A 117 -3.06 8.66 -12.54
N THR A 118 -2.70 8.32 -13.78
CA THR A 118 -1.35 7.94 -14.19
C THR A 118 -0.84 8.82 -15.33
N SER A 119 0.46 8.86 -15.56
CA SER A 119 1.03 9.53 -16.74
C SER A 119 0.50 8.85 -18.01
N GLY A 120 0.01 9.66 -18.97
CA GLY A 120 -0.60 9.15 -20.21
C GLY A 120 -1.99 8.52 -20.06
N ALA A 121 -2.60 8.57 -18.86
CA ALA A 121 -3.99 8.18 -18.68
C ALA A 121 -4.91 9.00 -19.58
N GLY A 122 -5.81 8.36 -20.29
CA GLY A 122 -6.57 9.05 -21.31
C GLY A 122 -7.23 8.12 -22.32
N PHE A 123 -7.53 8.65 -23.49
CA PHE A 123 -8.37 7.97 -24.47
C PHE A 123 -7.81 8.07 -25.88
N VAL A 124 -8.00 6.98 -26.61
CA VAL A 124 -7.73 6.89 -28.04
C VAL A 124 -8.98 6.32 -28.71
N ASN A 125 -9.37 6.91 -29.85
CA ASN A 125 -10.56 6.53 -30.61
C ASN A 125 -11.88 6.71 -29.82
N ALA A 126 -11.87 7.58 -28.81
CA ALA A 126 -13.05 7.86 -27.98
C ALA A 126 -13.65 9.22 -28.31
N SER A 127 -14.98 9.30 -28.23
CA SER A 127 -15.70 10.57 -28.16
C SER A 127 -16.42 10.64 -26.82
N LEU A 128 -16.01 11.57 -25.95
CA LEU A 128 -16.57 11.74 -24.61
C LEU A 128 -17.79 12.66 -24.69
N THR A 129 -18.96 12.15 -24.32
CA THR A 129 -20.23 12.85 -24.49
C THR A 129 -20.83 13.24 -23.14
N ILE A 130 -21.01 14.54 -22.92
CA ILE A 130 -21.71 15.15 -21.78
C ILE A 130 -22.99 15.78 -22.31
N ASP A 131 -24.06 14.99 -22.40
CA ASP A 131 -25.31 15.37 -23.06
C ASP A 131 -26.51 15.32 -22.11
N GLY A 132 -27.22 16.44 -21.94
CA GLY A 132 -28.45 16.52 -21.13
C GLY A 132 -28.24 16.28 -19.63
N VAL A 133 -27.01 16.43 -19.13
CA VAL A 133 -26.61 16.12 -17.75
C VAL A 133 -26.06 17.34 -17.01
N GLU A 134 -25.86 17.21 -15.71
CA GLU A 134 -25.25 18.26 -14.88
C GLU A 134 -24.22 17.73 -13.88
N GLN A 135 -23.39 18.63 -13.35
CA GLN A 135 -22.36 18.31 -12.35
C GLN A 135 -21.35 17.29 -12.88
N VAL A 136 -20.58 17.69 -13.89
CA VAL A 136 -19.57 16.83 -14.52
C VAL A 136 -18.19 17.50 -14.45
N ILE A 137 -17.19 16.72 -14.04
CA ILE A 137 -15.78 17.12 -14.00
C ILE A 137 -14.98 16.13 -14.85
N VAL A 138 -14.17 16.64 -15.79
CA VAL A 138 -13.28 15.84 -16.64
C VAL A 138 -11.86 16.39 -16.55
N ARG A 139 -10.91 15.61 -16.01
CA ARG A 139 -9.58 16.12 -15.67
C ARG A 139 -8.42 15.18 -15.93
N HIS A 140 -7.24 15.73 -16.18
CA HIS A 140 -5.97 14.99 -16.21
C HIS A 140 -5.88 13.92 -17.30
N LEU A 141 -6.67 14.02 -18.38
CA LEU A 141 -6.70 13.01 -19.45
C LEU A 141 -5.90 13.44 -20.68
N ALA A 142 -5.13 12.51 -21.23
CA ALA A 142 -4.54 12.62 -22.55
C ALA A 142 -5.53 12.08 -23.62
N ILE A 143 -6.16 12.97 -24.36
CA ILE A 143 -7.16 12.64 -25.38
C ILE A 143 -6.51 12.76 -26.75
N ARG A 144 -6.48 11.65 -27.47
CA ARG A 144 -6.25 11.68 -28.92
C ARG A 144 -7.60 11.82 -29.61
N ASN A 145 -7.76 12.89 -30.38
CA ASN A 145 -9.02 13.19 -31.04
C ASN A 145 -9.46 11.98 -31.90
N PRO A 146 -10.74 11.60 -31.89
CA PRO A 146 -11.21 10.45 -32.64
C PRO A 146 -11.25 10.77 -34.14
N CYS A 147 -10.68 9.87 -34.94
CA CYS A 147 -10.79 9.90 -36.39
C CYS A 147 -12.03 9.09 -36.81
N ASP A 148 -12.97 9.73 -37.50
CA ASP A 148 -14.15 9.09 -38.11
C ASP A 148 -13.70 8.16 -39.25
N ILE A 149 -14.14 6.90 -39.20
CA ILE A 149 -13.77 5.92 -40.23
C ILE A 149 -14.59 6.09 -41.53
N GLN A 150 -15.68 6.84 -41.51
CA GLN A 150 -16.51 7.11 -42.69
C GLN A 150 -17.00 8.58 -42.76
N PRO A 151 -16.09 9.57 -42.94
CA PRO A 151 -16.47 10.97 -43.09
C PRO A 151 -17.43 11.19 -44.26
N ALA A 152 -18.39 12.10 -44.10
CA ALA A 152 -19.39 12.43 -45.11
C ALA A 152 -18.92 13.55 -46.05
N TRP A 153 -19.08 13.37 -47.35
CA TRP A 153 -18.82 14.43 -48.34
C TRP A 153 -20.06 15.32 -48.54
N ASP A 154 -19.90 16.63 -48.34
CA ASP A 154 -20.91 17.63 -48.71
C ASP A 154 -20.38 18.54 -49.84
N PRO A 155 -20.94 18.45 -51.07
CA PRO A 155 -20.53 19.31 -52.18
C PRO A 155 -20.96 20.78 -52.02
N HIS A 156 -21.85 21.10 -51.07
CA HIS A 156 -22.35 22.47 -50.83
C HIS A 156 -21.66 23.15 -49.63
N ASP A 157 -20.82 22.43 -48.91
CA ASP A 157 -20.00 22.98 -47.83
C ASP A 157 -18.79 23.73 -48.43
N GLY A 158 -18.99 25.03 -48.66
CA GLY A 158 -18.02 25.91 -49.30
C GLY A 158 -17.95 25.74 -50.83
N PRO A 159 -17.16 26.59 -51.51
CA PRO A 159 -17.15 26.68 -52.99
C PRO A 159 -16.57 25.44 -53.70
N GLN A 160 -15.94 24.53 -52.96
CA GLN A 160 -15.29 23.33 -53.50
C GLN A 160 -15.80 22.04 -52.84
N GLY A 161 -16.81 22.12 -51.96
CA GLY A 161 -17.22 21.03 -51.07
C GLY A 161 -16.18 20.71 -49.98
N ASN A 162 -16.60 20.00 -48.94
CA ASN A 162 -15.75 19.55 -47.83
C ASN A 162 -16.17 18.15 -47.33
N TRP A 163 -15.23 17.48 -46.64
CA TRP A 163 -15.50 16.28 -45.86
C TRP A 163 -15.80 16.67 -44.41
N ASN A 164 -16.83 16.07 -43.82
CA ASN A 164 -17.30 16.33 -42.46
C ASN A 164 -17.32 15.04 -41.66
N SER A 165 -16.88 15.12 -40.40
CA SER A 165 -16.81 14.01 -39.46
C SER A 165 -17.70 14.31 -38.25
N ASP A 166 -18.09 13.26 -37.52
CA ASP A 166 -19.12 13.40 -36.48
C ASP A 166 -18.59 13.33 -35.02
N TYR A 167 -17.30 13.08 -34.82
CA TYR A 167 -16.75 12.76 -33.51
C TYR A 167 -15.77 13.82 -32.99
N ASP A 168 -16.07 14.35 -31.80
CA ASP A 168 -15.17 15.22 -31.06
C ASP A 168 -14.40 14.47 -29.98
N GLY A 169 -13.28 15.03 -29.52
CA GLY A 169 -12.59 14.57 -28.31
C GLY A 169 -13.53 14.62 -27.09
N ILE A 170 -14.16 15.77 -26.84
CA ILE A 170 -15.26 15.94 -25.89
C ILE A 170 -16.39 16.76 -26.53
N THR A 171 -17.63 16.34 -26.34
CA THR A 171 -18.83 17.11 -26.72
C THR A 171 -19.66 17.42 -25.47
N VAL A 172 -20.00 18.69 -25.27
CA VAL A 172 -20.89 19.18 -24.20
C VAL A 172 -22.16 19.75 -24.81
N ARG A 173 -23.30 19.11 -24.57
CA ARG A 173 -24.59 19.47 -25.20
C ARG A 173 -25.70 19.49 -24.18
N ALA A 174 -26.55 20.52 -24.22
CA ALA A 174 -27.69 20.64 -23.30
C ALA A 174 -27.36 20.39 -21.81
N ALA A 175 -26.09 20.61 -21.41
CA ALA A 175 -25.54 20.25 -20.12
C ALA A 175 -25.23 21.49 -19.28
N ARG A 176 -25.20 21.33 -17.95
CA ARG A 176 -24.95 22.45 -17.02
C ARG A 176 -23.91 22.10 -15.97
N HIS A 177 -23.17 23.08 -15.47
CA HIS A 177 -22.16 22.89 -14.43
C HIS A 177 -21.11 21.83 -14.83
N VAL A 178 -20.28 22.20 -15.80
CA VAL A 178 -19.24 21.33 -16.35
C VAL A 178 -17.86 21.96 -16.15
N TRP A 179 -16.89 21.18 -15.70
CA TRP A 179 -15.50 21.62 -15.55
C TRP A 179 -14.53 20.69 -16.26
N ILE A 180 -13.85 21.21 -17.27
CA ILE A 180 -12.89 20.49 -18.10
C ILE A 180 -11.52 21.08 -17.81
N ASP A 181 -10.65 20.32 -17.13
CA ASP A 181 -9.42 20.88 -16.57
C ASP A 181 -8.18 19.99 -16.69
N HIS A 182 -7.05 20.59 -17.07
CA HIS A 182 -5.77 19.88 -17.18
C HIS A 182 -5.86 18.62 -18.07
N ASN A 183 -6.55 18.69 -19.21
CA ASN A 183 -6.53 17.62 -20.23
C ASN A 183 -5.63 18.03 -21.40
N SER A 184 -5.17 17.07 -22.20
CA SER A 184 -4.56 17.36 -23.50
C SER A 184 -5.41 16.80 -24.64
N PHE A 185 -5.43 17.50 -25.76
CA PHE A 185 -6.13 17.13 -26.99
C PHE A 185 -5.16 17.24 -28.15
N THR A 186 -5.05 16.19 -28.97
CA THR A 186 -4.23 16.22 -30.17
C THR A 186 -4.65 15.20 -31.22
N ASP A 187 -4.38 15.50 -32.49
CA ASP A 187 -4.51 14.52 -33.57
C ASP A 187 -3.25 13.65 -33.70
N ALA A 188 -2.13 14.07 -33.11
CA ALA A 188 -0.87 13.34 -33.22
C ALA A 188 -0.97 11.92 -32.62
N PRO A 189 -0.30 10.93 -33.25
CA PRO A 189 0.54 11.04 -34.45
C PRO A 189 -0.24 11.01 -35.78
N ASP A 190 -1.56 10.83 -35.74
CA ASP A 190 -2.43 10.63 -36.89
C ASP A 190 -2.95 11.98 -37.44
N THR A 191 -2.06 12.95 -37.65
CA THR A 191 -2.39 14.30 -38.10
C THR A 191 -3.07 14.35 -39.48
N ASP A 192 -3.81 15.40 -39.79
CA ASP A 192 -4.67 15.49 -40.99
C ASP A 192 -3.94 15.27 -42.33
N ASP A 193 -2.64 15.58 -42.41
CA ASP A 193 -1.81 15.32 -43.59
C ASP A 193 -1.57 13.82 -43.87
N ARG A 194 -1.92 12.94 -42.91
CA ARG A 194 -1.88 11.49 -43.07
C ARG A 194 -3.13 10.93 -43.74
N ALA A 195 -4.23 11.68 -43.80
CA ALA A 195 -5.45 11.26 -44.44
C ALA A 195 -5.34 11.34 -45.99
N PRO A 196 -6.06 10.46 -46.73
CA PRO A 196 -6.04 10.49 -48.18
C PRO A 196 -6.69 11.77 -48.72
N VAL A 197 -6.24 12.23 -49.89
CA VAL A 197 -6.89 13.29 -50.64
C VAL A 197 -7.89 12.66 -51.61
N GLU A 198 -9.17 12.93 -51.40
CA GLU A 198 -10.28 12.47 -52.24
C GLU A 198 -11.13 13.68 -52.66
N LYS A 199 -11.61 13.69 -53.91
CA LYS A 199 -12.41 14.80 -54.47
C LYS A 199 -11.70 16.17 -54.38
N GLY A 200 -10.36 16.17 -54.40
CA GLY A 200 -9.54 17.38 -54.33
C GLY A 200 -9.40 17.99 -52.94
N LYS A 201 -9.88 17.31 -51.88
CA LYS A 201 -9.78 17.73 -50.47
C LYS A 201 -9.17 16.61 -49.63
N ILE A 202 -8.53 16.98 -48.52
CA ILE A 202 -8.17 16.01 -47.48
C ILE A 202 -9.48 15.40 -46.97
N LYS A 203 -9.52 14.07 -46.85
CA LYS A 203 -10.66 13.35 -46.27
C LYS A 203 -10.64 13.53 -44.76
N GLN A 204 -11.16 14.68 -44.33
CA GLN A 204 -11.10 15.16 -42.96
C GLN A 204 -11.80 14.19 -42.02
N CYS A 205 -11.03 13.42 -41.24
CA CYS A 205 -11.59 12.46 -40.30
C CYS A 205 -11.77 13.01 -38.87
N HIS A 206 -11.14 14.14 -38.54
CA HIS A 206 -11.35 14.80 -37.25
C HIS A 206 -12.41 15.89 -37.36
N ASP A 207 -13.26 16.01 -36.34
CA ASP A 207 -14.13 17.16 -36.16
C ASP A 207 -13.60 18.13 -35.11
N GLY A 208 -14.24 18.25 -33.94
CA GLY A 208 -13.82 19.12 -32.84
C GLY A 208 -12.88 18.45 -31.83
N ALA A 209 -12.02 19.24 -31.18
CA ALA A 209 -11.32 18.77 -29.98
C ALA A 209 -12.26 18.84 -28.76
N LEU A 210 -12.96 19.97 -28.62
CA LEU A 210 -13.95 20.20 -27.58
C LEU A 210 -15.08 21.10 -28.07
N ASP A 211 -16.29 20.56 -28.23
CA ASP A 211 -17.46 21.34 -28.67
C ASP A 211 -18.48 21.55 -27.55
N ILE A 212 -19.09 22.73 -27.50
CA ILE A 212 -20.06 23.15 -26.49
C ILE A 212 -21.28 23.79 -27.16
N SER A 213 -22.44 23.14 -27.14
CA SER A 213 -23.60 23.58 -27.94
C SER A 213 -24.96 23.23 -27.32
N GLN A 214 -26.05 23.55 -28.04
CA GLN A 214 -27.43 23.19 -27.70
C GLN A 214 -27.83 23.66 -26.29
N GLY A 215 -27.58 24.91 -25.97
CA GLY A 215 -27.94 25.52 -24.70
C GLY A 215 -27.13 25.04 -23.50
N ALA A 216 -25.99 24.37 -23.71
CA ALA A 216 -25.02 24.09 -22.65
C ALA A 216 -24.66 25.39 -21.91
N ASP A 217 -24.43 25.32 -20.59
CA ASP A 217 -24.34 26.54 -19.78
C ASP A 217 -23.53 26.32 -18.49
N LEU A 218 -22.91 27.37 -17.97
CA LEU A 218 -22.06 27.30 -16.77
C LEU A 218 -20.89 26.31 -16.92
N VAL A 219 -20.06 26.53 -17.92
CA VAL A 219 -18.90 25.67 -18.23
C VAL A 219 -17.60 26.42 -17.99
N SER A 220 -16.61 25.74 -17.40
CA SER A 220 -15.25 26.25 -17.29
C SER A 220 -14.28 25.26 -17.94
N VAL A 221 -13.42 25.77 -18.83
CA VAL A 221 -12.38 25.03 -19.52
C VAL A 221 -11.04 25.63 -19.09
N THR A 222 -10.30 24.93 -18.22
CA THR A 222 -9.12 25.51 -17.56
C THR A 222 -7.86 24.67 -17.69
N TYR A 223 -6.72 25.31 -17.94
CA TYR A 223 -5.41 24.64 -17.99
C TYR A 223 -5.34 23.42 -18.91
N ASN A 224 -6.11 23.36 -20.00
CA ASN A 224 -6.00 22.29 -20.99
C ASN A 224 -4.94 22.63 -22.04
N HIS A 225 -4.36 21.62 -22.67
CA HIS A 225 -3.43 21.76 -23.79
C HIS A 225 -4.05 21.20 -25.07
N PHE A 226 -4.40 22.08 -26.01
CA PHE A 226 -4.88 21.72 -27.33
C PHE A 226 -3.73 21.85 -28.32
N ALA A 227 -3.39 20.78 -29.03
CA ALA A 227 -2.21 20.72 -29.87
C ALA A 227 -2.46 20.08 -31.23
N ASP A 228 -1.93 20.68 -32.30
CA ASP A 228 -1.89 20.12 -33.66
C ASP A 228 -3.26 19.57 -34.11
N HIS A 229 -4.20 20.48 -34.39
CA HIS A 229 -5.58 20.16 -34.76
C HIS A 229 -6.24 21.30 -35.57
N GLU A 230 -7.18 20.98 -36.47
CA GLU A 230 -7.80 21.98 -37.36
C GLU A 230 -8.93 22.78 -36.68
N LYS A 231 -10.06 22.13 -36.36
CA LYS A 231 -11.32 22.77 -35.92
C LYS A 231 -11.51 22.63 -34.41
N ASN A 232 -10.78 23.37 -33.59
CA ASN A 232 -10.64 23.04 -32.17
C ASN A 232 -11.90 23.09 -31.27
N MET A 233 -12.54 24.25 -31.13
CA MET A 233 -13.61 24.44 -30.14
C MET A 233 -14.73 25.32 -30.69
N LEU A 234 -15.87 24.69 -30.98
CA LEU A 234 -17.10 25.36 -31.35
C LEU A 234 -17.98 25.61 -30.12
N ILE A 235 -18.36 26.86 -29.90
CA ILE A 235 -19.34 27.30 -28.90
C ILE A 235 -20.58 27.79 -29.64
N GLY A 236 -21.66 27.02 -29.60
CA GLY A 236 -22.89 27.27 -30.35
C GLY A 236 -22.79 26.81 -31.82
N ALA A 237 -23.56 25.79 -32.17
CA ALA A 237 -23.38 25.05 -33.43
C ALA A 237 -23.93 25.77 -34.68
N SER A 238 -24.96 26.60 -34.53
CA SER A 238 -25.68 27.19 -35.67
C SER A 238 -26.17 28.61 -35.39
N ASP A 239 -26.11 29.49 -36.39
CA ASP A 239 -26.71 30.83 -36.35
C ASP A 239 -28.24 30.76 -36.18
N ARG A 240 -28.87 29.61 -36.47
CA ARG A 240 -30.33 29.41 -36.35
C ARG A 240 -30.75 28.78 -35.02
N ALA A 241 -29.81 28.43 -34.14
CA ALA A 241 -30.09 27.81 -32.85
C ALA A 241 -30.48 28.85 -31.80
N THR A 242 -31.64 29.48 -31.95
CA THR A 242 -32.11 30.55 -31.04
C THR A 242 -32.28 30.09 -29.58
N GLY A 243 -32.33 28.78 -29.32
CA GLY A 243 -32.29 28.22 -27.97
C GLY A 243 -30.96 28.44 -27.22
N ASP A 244 -29.90 28.85 -27.92
CA ASP A 244 -28.61 29.21 -27.33
C ASP A 244 -28.59 30.63 -26.75
N THR A 245 -29.60 31.47 -27.04
CA THR A 245 -29.73 32.81 -26.45
C THR A 245 -29.80 32.73 -24.92
N ASP A 246 -29.06 33.61 -24.24
CA ASP A 246 -28.90 33.65 -22.78
C ASP A 246 -28.30 32.37 -22.13
N ARG A 247 -27.76 31.46 -22.93
CA ARG A 247 -27.00 30.26 -22.51
C ARG A 247 -25.52 30.41 -22.91
N LEU A 248 -24.79 29.29 -22.96
CA LEU A 248 -23.39 29.24 -23.38
C LEU A 248 -22.51 30.22 -22.59
N ARG A 249 -22.74 30.32 -21.28
CA ARG A 249 -21.89 31.08 -20.36
C ARG A 249 -20.66 30.25 -20.01
N ILE A 250 -19.51 30.63 -20.58
CA ILE A 250 -18.31 29.78 -20.61
C ILE A 250 -17.06 30.56 -20.22
N THR A 251 -16.21 29.97 -19.39
CA THR A 251 -14.90 30.53 -19.02
C THR A 251 -13.79 29.69 -19.61
N LEU A 252 -12.86 30.30 -20.34
CA LEU A 252 -11.59 29.69 -20.74
C LEU A 252 -10.45 30.38 -19.98
N LYS A 253 -9.70 29.62 -19.19
CA LYS A 253 -8.61 30.15 -18.38
C LYS A 253 -7.35 29.30 -18.49
N GLY A 254 -6.20 29.92 -18.76
CA GLY A 254 -4.91 29.23 -18.62
C GLY A 254 -4.68 28.10 -19.63
N ASN A 255 -5.49 27.99 -20.69
CA ASN A 255 -5.34 26.94 -21.69
C ASN A 255 -4.19 27.28 -22.66
N LEU A 256 -3.49 26.25 -23.11
CA LEU A 256 -2.50 26.32 -24.18
C LEU A 256 -3.15 25.86 -25.50
N PHE A 257 -3.19 26.73 -26.50
CA PHE A 257 -3.59 26.39 -27.87
C PHE A 257 -2.35 26.45 -28.75
N GLU A 258 -1.78 25.29 -29.05
CA GLU A 258 -0.50 25.16 -29.74
C GLU A 258 -0.68 24.54 -31.12
N HIS A 259 -0.42 25.32 -32.16
CA HIS A 259 -0.57 24.89 -33.56
C HIS A 259 -1.99 24.45 -33.92
N VAL A 260 -2.98 25.09 -33.29
CA VAL A 260 -4.39 24.98 -33.65
C VAL A 260 -4.68 25.89 -34.85
N ALA A 261 -5.33 25.37 -35.88
CA ALA A 261 -5.60 26.12 -37.10
C ALA A 261 -6.69 27.18 -36.90
N GLU A 262 -7.83 26.79 -36.30
CA GLU A 262 -8.95 27.69 -36.01
C GLU A 262 -9.78 27.27 -34.79
N ARG A 263 -10.70 28.15 -34.38
CA ARG A 263 -11.72 27.91 -33.33
C ARG A 263 -11.12 27.70 -31.94
N ALA A 264 -10.40 28.69 -31.41
CA ALA A 264 -9.85 28.71 -30.07
C ALA A 264 -10.35 29.88 -29.19
N PRO A 265 -11.68 30.05 -28.96
CA PRO A 265 -12.81 29.31 -29.52
C PRO A 265 -13.46 30.03 -30.71
N ARG A 266 -14.44 29.39 -31.38
CA ARG A 266 -15.44 30.06 -32.23
C ARG A 266 -16.78 30.12 -31.50
N VAL A 267 -17.35 31.31 -31.34
CA VAL A 267 -18.52 31.55 -30.50
C VAL A 267 -19.72 32.03 -31.30
N ARG A 268 -20.92 31.57 -30.91
CA ARG A 268 -22.23 32.14 -31.25
C ARG A 268 -23.07 32.24 -29.99
N TYR A 269 -23.86 33.31 -29.86
CA TYR A 269 -24.76 33.67 -28.74
C TYR A 269 -24.08 33.85 -27.37
N GLY A 270 -23.13 32.99 -27.04
CA GLY A 270 -22.62 32.80 -25.69
C GLY A 270 -21.88 33.98 -25.10
N GLN A 271 -21.89 33.97 -23.78
CA GLN A 271 -21.21 34.88 -22.88
C GLN A 271 -19.88 34.26 -22.46
N VAL A 272 -18.82 34.54 -23.22
CA VAL A 272 -17.53 33.83 -23.10
C VAL A 272 -16.45 34.73 -22.50
N HIS A 273 -15.89 34.30 -21.38
CA HIS A 273 -14.79 34.97 -20.70
C HIS A 273 -13.48 34.21 -20.95
N LEU A 274 -12.53 34.85 -21.64
CA LEU A 274 -11.21 34.32 -21.98
C LEU A 274 -10.17 35.07 -21.17
N PHE A 275 -9.45 34.41 -20.26
CA PHE A 275 -8.34 35.10 -19.57
C PHE A 275 -7.12 34.23 -19.31
N ASN A 276 -5.94 34.85 -19.47
CA ASN A 276 -4.64 34.18 -19.35
C ASN A 276 -4.48 32.89 -20.15
N ASN A 277 -5.14 32.76 -21.31
CA ASN A 277 -4.86 31.70 -22.26
C ASN A 277 -3.64 32.06 -23.12
N TYR A 278 -2.94 31.04 -23.59
CA TYR A 278 -1.76 31.21 -24.43
C TYR A 278 -1.96 30.52 -25.77
N TYR A 279 -1.75 31.28 -26.85
CA TYR A 279 -1.93 30.85 -28.22
C TYR A 279 -0.58 30.84 -28.91
N VAL A 280 -0.20 29.71 -29.50
CA VAL A 280 1.07 29.52 -30.21
C VAL A 280 0.76 29.01 -31.60
N GLY A 281 1.25 29.67 -32.64
CA GLY A 281 0.94 29.25 -34.00
C GLY A 281 1.80 29.93 -35.06
N GLU A 282 1.62 29.50 -36.32
CA GLU A 282 2.28 30.13 -37.46
C GLU A 282 1.30 30.22 -38.62
N ARG A 283 1.21 31.39 -39.25
CA ARG A 283 0.29 31.66 -40.39
C ARG A 283 0.56 30.76 -41.60
N LYS A 284 1.78 30.22 -41.69
CA LYS A 284 2.26 29.37 -42.80
C LYS A 284 2.75 28.00 -42.33
N ARG A 285 2.34 27.54 -41.15
CA ARG A 285 2.71 26.21 -40.65
C ARG A 285 2.30 25.12 -41.65
N ALA A 286 3.12 24.08 -41.78
CA ALA A 286 2.72 22.86 -42.47
C ALA A 286 1.62 22.15 -41.68
N VAL A 287 0.69 21.50 -42.40
CA VAL A 287 -0.49 20.81 -41.85
C VAL A 287 -1.53 21.80 -41.25
N TYR A 288 -1.30 22.29 -40.03
CA TYR A 288 -2.24 23.16 -39.31
C TYR A 288 -1.84 24.63 -39.39
N ARG A 289 -2.08 25.26 -40.53
CA ARG A 289 -1.84 26.70 -40.72
C ARG A 289 -2.77 27.53 -39.83
N HIS A 290 -2.25 28.53 -39.14
CA HIS A 290 -3.07 29.42 -38.32
C HIS A 290 -3.97 30.32 -39.18
N HIS A 291 -5.28 30.12 -39.06
CA HIS A 291 -6.32 30.91 -39.71
C HIS A 291 -6.76 32.10 -38.86
N TYR A 292 -7.18 31.82 -37.63
CA TYR A 292 -7.56 32.77 -36.58
C TYR A 292 -7.60 32.01 -35.24
N SER A 293 -7.52 32.72 -34.11
CA SER A 293 -7.71 32.10 -32.80
C SER A 293 -9.17 32.23 -32.37
N ILE A 294 -9.70 33.45 -32.26
CA ILE A 294 -11.03 33.72 -31.70
C ILE A 294 -12.01 34.05 -32.83
N GLY A 295 -13.07 33.25 -32.95
CA GLY A 295 -14.17 33.46 -33.88
C GLY A 295 -15.36 34.15 -33.21
N VAL A 296 -15.71 35.36 -33.66
CA VAL A 296 -16.77 36.20 -33.06
C VAL A 296 -18.01 36.15 -33.95
N GLY A 297 -18.69 35.00 -33.95
CA GLY A 297 -19.85 34.74 -34.79
C GLY A 297 -21.16 35.34 -34.25
N HIS A 298 -22.28 34.88 -34.79
CA HIS A 298 -23.62 35.43 -34.56
C HIS A 298 -23.92 35.66 -33.07
N GLN A 299 -24.21 36.92 -32.71
CA GLN A 299 -24.58 37.34 -31.34
C GLN A 299 -23.61 36.93 -30.23
N ALA A 300 -22.36 36.59 -30.54
CA ALA A 300 -21.36 36.26 -29.53
C ALA A 300 -21.05 37.47 -28.63
N LEU A 301 -20.85 37.22 -27.33
CA LEU A 301 -20.40 38.22 -26.36
C LEU A 301 -19.09 37.74 -25.74
N VAL A 302 -17.97 38.11 -26.35
CA VAL A 302 -16.64 37.66 -25.94
C VAL A 302 -15.90 38.77 -25.19
N ARG A 303 -15.44 38.42 -23.98
CA ARG A 303 -14.56 39.26 -23.16
C ARG A 303 -13.22 38.56 -22.99
N SER A 304 -12.14 39.27 -23.36
CA SER A 304 -10.76 38.80 -23.30
C SER A 304 -9.97 39.65 -22.30
N ASP A 305 -9.34 39.02 -21.31
CA ASP A 305 -8.53 39.70 -20.29
C ASP A 305 -7.13 39.05 -20.20
N ALA A 306 -6.09 39.80 -20.58
CA ALA A 306 -4.67 39.44 -20.48
C ALA A 306 -4.31 38.05 -21.05
N ASN A 307 -4.71 37.77 -22.30
CA ASN A 307 -4.25 36.60 -23.05
C ASN A 307 -2.93 36.89 -23.77
N ALA A 308 -2.20 35.86 -24.18
CA ALA A 308 -0.96 36.00 -24.97
C ALA A 308 -1.07 35.23 -26.28
N PHE A 309 -0.76 35.88 -27.39
CA PHE A 309 -0.78 35.32 -28.74
C PHE A 309 0.62 35.38 -29.36
N ASP A 310 1.33 34.26 -29.44
CA ASP A 310 2.58 34.12 -30.17
C ASP A 310 2.30 33.42 -31.50
N VAL A 311 1.87 34.22 -32.48
CA VAL A 311 1.51 33.75 -33.81
C VAL A 311 2.46 34.34 -34.85
N THR A 312 3.38 33.52 -35.33
CA THR A 312 4.37 33.92 -36.34
C THR A 312 3.69 34.36 -37.63
N GLY A 313 3.98 35.58 -38.06
CA GLY A 313 3.42 36.21 -39.26
C GLY A 313 2.10 36.96 -39.05
N ALA A 314 1.51 36.94 -37.84
CA ALA A 314 0.39 37.80 -37.49
C ALA A 314 0.89 39.23 -37.20
N ARG A 315 0.17 40.24 -37.70
CA ARG A 315 0.60 41.65 -37.64
C ARG A 315 -0.32 42.54 -36.80
N GLY A 316 -1.51 42.06 -36.45
CA GLY A 316 -2.46 42.80 -35.64
C GLY A 316 -3.67 41.95 -35.27
N CYS A 317 -4.59 42.51 -34.48
CA CYS A 317 -5.71 41.76 -33.92
C CYS A 317 -6.58 41.03 -34.97
N ALA A 318 -6.77 41.59 -36.17
CA ALA A 318 -7.55 40.96 -37.23
C ALA A 318 -6.95 39.63 -37.76
N ASP A 319 -5.67 39.34 -37.50
CA ASP A 319 -5.07 38.04 -37.82
C ASP A 319 -5.41 36.97 -36.77
N VAL A 320 -5.80 37.35 -35.55
CA VAL A 320 -6.12 36.42 -34.44
C VAL A 320 -7.59 36.44 -34.02
N VAL A 321 -8.35 37.50 -34.35
CA VAL A 321 -9.79 37.62 -34.11
C VAL A 321 -10.50 37.81 -35.45
N ARG A 322 -11.50 36.98 -35.74
CA ARG A 322 -12.22 36.96 -37.02
C ARG A 322 -13.73 36.78 -36.83
N ASP A 323 -14.52 37.28 -37.78
CA ASP A 323 -15.89 36.80 -38.02
C ASP A 323 -15.84 35.69 -39.09
N PRO A 324 -16.03 34.41 -38.72
CA PRO A 324 -16.11 33.30 -39.66
C PRO A 324 -17.53 33.06 -40.21
N GLY A 325 -18.53 33.86 -39.83
CA GLY A 325 -19.93 33.69 -40.19
C GLY A 325 -20.46 34.78 -41.13
N SER A 326 -21.80 34.94 -41.12
CA SER A 326 -22.52 35.95 -41.92
C SER A 326 -22.93 37.18 -41.11
N SER A 327 -22.77 37.12 -39.78
CA SER A 327 -23.05 38.21 -38.86
C SER A 327 -22.16 38.05 -37.62
N HIS A 328 -21.55 39.16 -37.20
CA HIS A 328 -20.61 39.16 -36.09
C HIS A 328 -21.27 39.52 -34.76
N GLY A 329 -20.66 39.03 -33.68
CA GLY A 329 -20.94 39.45 -32.31
C GLY A 329 -20.08 40.64 -31.87
N VAL A 330 -19.78 40.66 -30.58
CA VAL A 330 -18.94 41.66 -29.90
C VAL A 330 -17.71 40.98 -29.30
N PHE A 331 -16.56 41.62 -29.47
CA PHE A 331 -15.30 41.26 -28.83
C PHE A 331 -14.71 42.47 -28.10
N ALA A 332 -14.45 42.32 -26.81
CA ALA A 332 -13.76 43.31 -26.00
C ALA A 332 -12.51 42.70 -25.37
N ASP A 333 -11.37 43.38 -25.50
CA ASP A 333 -10.10 42.96 -24.93
C ASP A 333 -9.57 43.96 -23.89
N SER A 334 -8.94 43.46 -22.83
CA SER A 334 -8.15 44.23 -21.89
C SER A 334 -6.78 43.58 -21.67
N GLY A 335 -5.71 44.24 -22.12
CA GLY A 335 -4.35 43.91 -21.72
C GLY A 335 -3.73 42.66 -22.35
N SER A 336 -4.30 42.11 -23.43
CA SER A 336 -3.68 40.99 -24.15
C SER A 336 -2.47 41.41 -24.99
N LEU A 337 -1.59 40.44 -25.29
CA LEU A 337 -0.40 40.64 -26.12
C LEU A 337 -0.46 39.83 -27.41
N LEU A 338 -0.02 40.41 -28.53
CA LEU A 338 0.31 39.73 -29.78
C LEU A 338 1.81 39.86 -30.04
N ASN A 339 2.52 38.73 -30.10
CA ASN A 339 3.95 38.62 -30.33
C ASN A 339 4.76 39.55 -29.39
N GLY A 340 4.39 39.54 -28.10
CA GLY A 340 4.99 40.38 -27.06
C GLY A 340 4.60 41.86 -27.05
N GLN A 341 3.79 42.32 -27.99
CA GLN A 341 3.29 43.71 -28.06
C GLN A 341 1.81 43.78 -27.66
N PRO A 342 1.28 44.93 -27.18
CA PRO A 342 -0.15 45.08 -26.93
C PRO A 342 -1.00 44.72 -28.16
N LEU A 343 -2.08 43.95 -27.96
CA LEU A 343 -2.93 43.46 -29.06
C LEU A 343 -3.53 44.59 -29.93
N GLY A 344 -3.72 45.78 -29.33
CA GLY A 344 -4.20 46.97 -30.01
C GLY A 344 -5.71 46.94 -30.27
N ALA A 345 -6.19 47.83 -31.15
CA ALA A 345 -7.61 47.89 -31.51
C ALA A 345 -8.03 46.66 -32.34
N CYS A 346 -9.10 45.99 -31.91
CA CYS A 346 -9.66 44.83 -32.57
C CYS A 346 -10.89 45.16 -33.41
N PRO A 347 -11.16 44.41 -34.49
CA PRO A 347 -12.46 44.46 -35.14
C PRO A 347 -13.55 43.95 -34.18
N PHE A 348 -14.81 44.33 -34.42
CA PHE A 348 -15.99 43.89 -33.64
C PHE A 348 -16.07 44.44 -32.20
N GLY A 349 -15.41 45.57 -31.93
CA GLY A 349 -15.53 46.27 -30.64
C GLY A 349 -16.94 46.82 -30.39
N GLY A 350 -17.37 46.81 -29.13
CA GLY A 350 -18.67 47.29 -28.69
C GLY A 350 -18.85 47.12 -27.17
N PRO A 351 -19.96 47.60 -26.57
CA PRO A 351 -20.27 47.29 -25.19
C PRO A 351 -20.42 45.76 -25.06
N SER A 352 -19.51 45.13 -24.32
CA SER A 352 -19.49 43.69 -24.12
C SER A 352 -20.59 43.25 -23.14
N MET A 353 -20.50 42.01 -22.66
CA MET A 353 -21.39 41.46 -21.64
C MET A 353 -21.45 42.32 -20.36
N ALA A 354 -22.53 42.17 -19.58
CA ALA A 354 -22.64 42.75 -18.24
C ALA A 354 -21.41 42.39 -17.37
N PRO A 355 -21.10 43.17 -16.31
CA PRO A 355 -19.99 42.85 -15.40
C PRO A 355 -20.05 41.38 -14.96
N LEU A 356 -18.89 40.72 -15.00
CA LEU A 356 -18.79 39.30 -14.65
C LEU A 356 -19.29 39.10 -13.20
N PRO A 357 -20.12 38.08 -12.93
CA PRO A 357 -20.69 37.87 -11.61
C PRO A 357 -19.67 37.29 -10.59
N TYR A 358 -18.47 36.95 -11.05
CA TYR A 358 -17.38 36.43 -10.23
C TYR A 358 -16.15 37.34 -10.28
N THR A 359 -15.43 37.38 -9.16
CA THR A 359 -14.11 38.03 -9.09
C THR A 359 -13.07 37.17 -9.80
N HIS A 360 -12.19 37.82 -10.55
CA HIS A 360 -11.02 37.19 -11.14
C HIS A 360 -9.81 38.13 -10.99
N THR A 361 -8.62 37.56 -10.97
CA THR A 361 -7.36 38.32 -11.00
C THR A 361 -6.52 37.74 -12.11
N ALA A 362 -6.45 38.45 -13.23
CA ALA A 362 -5.65 38.02 -14.35
C ALA A 362 -4.16 38.22 -14.02
N LEU A 363 -3.35 37.22 -14.34
CA LEU A 363 -1.89 37.38 -14.42
C LEU A 363 -1.56 38.45 -15.45
N PRO A 364 -0.48 39.23 -15.26
CA PRO A 364 0.05 40.08 -16.32
C PRO A 364 0.32 39.24 -17.59
N ALA A 365 -0.12 39.73 -18.74
CA ALA A 365 -0.06 38.96 -20.00
C ALA A 365 1.36 38.52 -20.38
N GLN A 366 2.40 39.24 -19.95
CA GLN A 366 3.81 38.86 -20.16
C GLN A 366 4.21 37.57 -19.44
N LEU A 367 3.55 37.23 -18.33
CA LEU A 367 3.83 36.01 -17.55
C LEU A 367 3.00 34.82 -18.01
N VAL A 368 1.99 35.05 -18.85
CA VAL A 368 1.06 34.02 -19.32
C VAL A 368 1.77 32.91 -20.11
N PRO A 369 2.70 33.19 -21.06
CA PRO A 369 3.38 32.14 -21.79
C PRO A 369 4.08 31.10 -20.90
N GLU A 370 4.91 31.57 -19.96
CA GLU A 370 5.65 30.71 -19.05
C GLU A 370 4.71 29.97 -18.09
N HIS A 371 3.75 30.69 -17.50
CA HIS A 371 2.78 30.11 -16.57
C HIS A 371 1.97 29.02 -17.27
N VAL A 372 1.43 29.28 -18.45
CA VAL A 372 0.59 28.33 -19.17
C VAL A 372 1.39 27.14 -19.69
N ARG A 373 2.59 27.32 -20.26
CA ARG A 373 3.44 26.19 -20.67
C ARG A 373 3.78 25.26 -19.50
N THR A 374 3.95 25.82 -18.31
CA THR A 374 4.25 25.06 -17.09
C THR A 374 3.01 24.36 -16.52
N ASN A 375 1.81 24.91 -16.77
CA ASN A 375 0.60 24.51 -16.06
C ASN A 375 -0.49 23.84 -16.90
N ALA A 376 -0.50 24.00 -18.22
CA ALA A 376 -1.49 23.37 -19.06
C ALA A 376 -1.20 21.89 -19.33
N GLY A 377 -2.26 21.11 -19.48
CA GLY A 377 -2.22 19.69 -19.86
C GLY A 377 -2.31 18.71 -18.68
N PRO A 378 -2.31 17.39 -18.98
CA PRO A 378 -2.44 16.32 -18.00
C PRO A 378 -1.35 16.37 -16.95
N ARG A 379 -1.77 16.31 -15.69
CA ARG A 379 -0.89 16.15 -14.55
C ARG A 379 -1.24 14.83 -13.87
N PRO A 380 -0.27 13.96 -13.56
CA PRO A 380 -0.54 12.88 -12.62
C PRO A 380 -1.15 13.49 -11.36
N THR A 381 -2.25 12.94 -10.85
CA THR A 381 -2.86 13.46 -9.62
C THR A 381 -1.83 13.44 -8.50
N GLN A 382 -1.39 14.63 -8.08
CA GLN A 382 -0.70 14.78 -6.81
C GLN A 382 -1.72 14.53 -5.69
N GLY A 383 -1.60 13.37 -5.05
CA GLY A 383 -2.53 12.92 -4.03
C GLY A 383 -2.11 11.58 -3.45
N GLY A 384 -1.09 11.62 -2.60
CA GLY A 384 -0.66 10.51 -1.75
C GLY A 384 0.05 9.41 -2.53
N ASP A 385 1.37 9.47 -2.63
CA ASP A 385 2.14 8.26 -2.94
C ASP A 385 1.69 7.20 -1.93
N GLY A 386 1.16 6.10 -2.46
CA GLY A 386 1.10 4.85 -1.75
C GLY A 386 2.37 4.07 -1.94
N ILE A 387 2.75 3.96 -3.22
CA ILE A 387 3.75 3.05 -3.72
C ILE A 387 4.58 3.77 -4.78
N ALA A 388 5.90 3.69 -4.66
CA ALA A 388 6.86 4.12 -5.67
C ALA A 388 7.78 2.94 -6.00
N GLU A 389 8.01 2.65 -7.28
CA GLU A 389 8.78 1.47 -7.70
C GLU A 389 9.67 1.77 -8.90
N ALA A 390 10.86 1.18 -8.92
CA ALA A 390 11.80 1.23 -10.04
C ALA A 390 12.19 -0.19 -10.45
N ARG A 391 12.03 -0.52 -11.73
CA ARG A 391 12.53 -1.75 -12.34
C ARG A 391 13.93 -1.51 -12.86
N LEU A 392 14.88 -2.35 -12.48
CA LEU A 392 16.30 -2.14 -12.76
C LEU A 392 17.06 -3.45 -13.02
N SER A 393 18.04 -3.38 -13.92
CA SER A 393 19.07 -4.41 -14.06
C SER A 393 20.23 -4.08 -13.11
N LEU A 394 20.56 -5.02 -12.22
CA LEU A 394 21.63 -4.83 -11.24
C LEU A 394 23.03 -4.89 -11.87
N ALA A 395 23.89 -3.98 -11.42
CA ALA A 395 25.31 -3.99 -11.70
C ALA A 395 26.11 -3.81 -10.40
N PRO A 396 27.36 -4.30 -10.33
CA PRO A 396 28.26 -4.00 -9.22
C PRO A 396 28.61 -2.51 -9.17
N GLY A 397 28.76 -1.94 -7.98
CA GLY A 397 29.18 -0.54 -7.80
C GLY A 397 28.41 0.21 -6.73
N ALA A 398 28.25 1.52 -6.92
CA ALA A 398 27.49 2.40 -6.03
C ALA A 398 26.01 1.98 -5.95
N PRO A 399 25.35 2.15 -4.78
CA PRO A 399 23.97 1.74 -4.58
C PRO A 399 23.01 2.50 -5.51
N PHE A 400 21.96 1.81 -5.95
CA PHE A 400 20.77 2.46 -6.47
C PHE A 400 20.00 3.10 -5.31
N VAL A 401 19.49 4.33 -5.48
CA VAL A 401 18.66 5.00 -4.48
C VAL A 401 17.38 5.51 -5.14
N LEU A 402 16.21 5.01 -4.72
CA LEU A 402 14.90 5.54 -5.07
C LEU A 402 14.43 6.49 -3.97
N ARG A 403 14.33 7.78 -4.28
CA ARG A 403 13.82 8.84 -3.40
C ARG A 403 12.34 9.06 -3.69
N ALA A 404 11.49 8.51 -2.84
CA ALA A 404 10.04 8.68 -2.91
C ALA A 404 9.57 9.68 -1.83
N ARG A 405 8.25 9.95 -1.77
CA ARG A 405 7.65 10.80 -0.71
C ARG A 405 8.42 12.09 -0.45
N ARG A 406 8.77 12.78 -1.54
CA ARG A 406 9.66 13.94 -1.51
C ARG A 406 8.89 15.20 -1.15
N GLN A 407 9.51 16.08 -0.37
CA GLN A 407 8.94 17.34 0.08
C GLN A 407 9.72 18.54 -0.47
N ALA A 408 9.02 19.69 -0.59
CA ALA A 408 9.62 20.93 -1.08
C ALA A 408 10.77 21.46 -0.20
N ASN A 409 10.81 21.09 1.08
CA ASN A 409 11.88 21.44 2.03
C ASN A 409 13.15 20.58 1.89
N GLY A 410 13.19 19.63 0.95
CA GLY A 410 14.32 18.72 0.74
C GLY A 410 14.27 17.40 1.54
N ASP A 411 13.24 17.21 2.38
CA ASP A 411 13.00 15.93 3.06
C ASP A 411 12.47 14.89 2.08
N TRP A 412 12.83 13.63 2.28
CA TRP A 412 12.33 12.52 1.46
C TRP A 412 12.46 11.18 2.19
N GLN A 413 11.72 10.17 1.72
CA GLN A 413 11.82 8.79 2.21
C GLN A 413 11.98 7.84 1.03
N GLY A 414 12.83 6.83 1.15
CA GLY A 414 13.23 6.07 -0.02
C GLY A 414 13.76 4.69 0.29
N VAL A 415 14.16 3.99 -0.77
CA VAL A 415 14.77 2.67 -0.71
C VAL A 415 16.08 2.68 -1.49
N SER A 416 17.14 2.10 -0.93
CA SER A 416 18.36 1.80 -1.67
C SER A 416 18.52 0.30 -1.89
N VAL A 417 19.18 -0.08 -2.99
CA VAL A 417 19.66 -1.44 -3.21
C VAL A 417 21.10 -1.48 -3.71
N GLN A 418 21.85 -2.51 -3.29
CA GLN A 418 23.23 -2.73 -3.72
C GLN A 418 23.58 -4.22 -3.78
N LEU A 419 24.40 -4.62 -4.76
CA LEU A 419 25.06 -5.92 -4.75
C LEU A 419 26.25 -5.92 -3.78
N ALA A 420 26.30 -6.91 -2.89
CA ALA A 420 27.32 -7.08 -1.88
C ALA A 420 27.83 -8.54 -1.85
N ASP A 421 28.90 -8.79 -1.08
CA ASP A 421 29.56 -10.10 -0.93
C ASP A 421 29.89 -10.78 -2.26
N GLU A 422 30.64 -10.10 -3.15
CA GLU A 422 30.96 -10.62 -4.49
C GLU A 422 29.69 -10.96 -5.30
N GLU A 423 28.69 -10.07 -5.23
CA GLU A 423 27.39 -10.19 -5.91
C GLU A 423 26.50 -11.35 -5.42
N LYS A 424 26.84 -11.98 -4.29
CA LYS A 424 26.05 -13.07 -3.69
C LYS A 424 24.88 -12.58 -2.85
N THR A 425 24.84 -11.29 -2.52
CA THR A 425 23.86 -10.71 -1.60
C THR A 425 23.30 -9.41 -2.16
N LEU A 426 21.97 -9.25 -2.10
CA LEU A 426 21.28 -7.98 -2.29
C LEU A 426 21.12 -7.30 -0.92
N GLN A 427 21.79 -6.17 -0.73
CA GLN A 427 21.53 -5.28 0.40
C GLN A 427 20.38 -4.34 0.03
N VAL A 428 19.36 -4.24 0.89
CA VAL A 428 18.21 -3.35 0.73
C VAL A 428 18.12 -2.47 1.97
N GLU A 429 17.99 -1.15 1.79
CA GLU A 429 17.88 -0.22 2.92
C GLU A 429 16.65 0.68 2.76
N LEU A 430 15.94 0.92 3.86
CA LEU A 430 14.99 2.01 3.99
C LEU A 430 15.75 3.26 4.44
N LEU A 431 15.54 4.37 3.75
CA LEU A 431 16.23 5.63 3.99
C LEU A 431 15.22 6.75 4.27
N ALA A 432 15.63 7.72 5.09
CA ALA A 432 14.95 9.01 5.21
C ALA A 432 15.98 10.13 5.18
N SER A 433 15.63 11.24 4.51
CA SER A 433 16.38 12.50 4.58
C SER A 433 15.58 13.50 5.40
N ARG A 434 16.26 14.11 6.38
CA ARG A 434 15.72 15.17 7.24
C ARG A 434 16.67 16.35 7.21
N SER A 435 16.20 17.52 6.77
CA SER A 435 17.00 18.75 6.67
C SER A 435 18.32 18.54 5.91
N GLY A 436 18.28 17.73 4.85
CA GLY A 436 19.44 17.42 4.00
C GLY A 436 20.39 16.33 4.51
N LYS A 437 20.15 15.76 5.70
CA LYS A 437 20.92 14.63 6.22
C LYS A 437 20.19 13.31 5.93
N VAL A 438 20.85 12.40 5.22
CA VAL A 438 20.33 11.05 4.93
C VAL A 438 20.64 10.11 6.09
N GLU A 439 19.62 9.44 6.59
CA GLU A 439 19.70 8.44 7.65
C GLU A 439 19.14 7.10 7.16
N ARG A 440 19.82 6.02 7.54
CA ARG A 440 19.38 4.65 7.27
C ARG A 440 18.41 4.22 8.36
N LEU A 441 17.12 4.11 8.01
CA LEU A 441 16.07 3.66 8.92
C LEU A 441 16.20 2.17 9.22
N LYS A 442 16.45 1.36 8.19
CA LYS A 442 16.54 -0.09 8.30
C LYS A 442 17.38 -0.67 7.16
N GLN A 443 18.04 -1.79 7.42
CA GLN A 443 18.76 -2.56 6.41
C GLN A 443 18.43 -4.04 6.55
N VAL A 444 18.28 -4.69 5.41
CA VAL A 444 18.27 -6.15 5.31
C VAL A 444 19.21 -6.60 4.20
N ARG A 445 19.62 -7.85 4.27
CA ARG A 445 20.48 -8.50 3.27
C ARG A 445 19.80 -9.79 2.85
N ARG A 446 19.65 -9.99 1.55
CA ARG A 446 19.03 -11.19 0.96
C ARG A 446 20.04 -11.89 0.07
N ARG A 447 20.28 -13.17 0.30
CA ARG A 447 21.16 -13.95 -0.59
C ARG A 447 20.50 -14.10 -1.96
N LEU A 448 21.29 -13.88 -3.01
CA LEU A 448 20.85 -14.07 -4.39
C LEU A 448 21.17 -15.48 -4.86
N ALA A 449 20.26 -16.09 -5.62
CA ALA A 449 20.51 -17.36 -6.28
C ALA A 449 21.59 -17.19 -7.36
N PRO A 450 22.54 -18.12 -7.51
CA PRO A 450 23.58 -18.02 -8.54
C PRO A 450 23.04 -17.83 -9.96
N ALA A 451 21.90 -18.46 -10.28
CA ALA A 451 21.23 -18.32 -11.57
C ALA A 451 20.73 -16.90 -11.82
N PHE A 452 20.20 -16.21 -10.80
CA PHE A 452 19.74 -14.82 -10.91
C PHE A 452 20.90 -13.86 -11.21
N VAL A 453 22.05 -14.08 -10.57
CA VAL A 453 23.29 -13.33 -10.82
C VAL A 453 23.78 -13.57 -12.25
N ALA A 454 23.76 -14.83 -12.71
CA ALA A 454 24.21 -15.22 -14.04
C ALA A 454 23.34 -14.65 -15.17
N SER A 455 22.01 -14.59 -14.99
CA SER A 455 21.07 -14.11 -16.01
C SER A 455 20.87 -12.59 -16.04
N ARG A 456 21.44 -11.85 -15.06
CA ARG A 456 21.27 -10.39 -14.90
C ARG A 456 19.80 -9.95 -15.00
N THR A 457 18.90 -10.78 -14.47
CA THR A 457 17.47 -10.56 -14.59
C THR A 457 17.07 -9.26 -13.89
N PRO A 458 16.24 -8.40 -14.52
CA PRO A 458 15.78 -7.19 -13.85
C PRO A 458 14.93 -7.50 -12.62
N LEU A 459 15.02 -6.64 -11.60
CA LEU A 459 14.17 -6.67 -10.42
C LEU A 459 13.42 -5.35 -10.25
N THR A 460 12.33 -5.36 -9.49
CA THR A 460 11.59 -4.16 -9.11
C THR A 460 11.84 -3.83 -7.64
N VAL A 461 12.43 -2.67 -7.37
CA VAL A 461 12.58 -2.10 -6.03
C VAL A 461 11.41 -1.16 -5.78
N GLY A 462 10.84 -1.14 -4.58
CA GLY A 462 9.81 -0.15 -4.26
C GLY A 462 9.78 0.30 -2.82
N LEU A 463 9.16 1.45 -2.60
CA LEU A 463 8.74 1.96 -1.30
C LEU A 463 7.22 1.95 -1.25
N THR A 464 6.63 1.41 -0.19
CA THR A 464 5.22 1.62 0.15
C THR A 464 5.06 2.05 1.61
N SER A 465 3.87 2.52 1.99
CA SER A 465 3.50 2.63 3.40
C SER A 465 2.17 1.96 3.71
N GLU A 466 1.99 1.63 4.99
CA GLU A 466 0.69 1.25 5.55
C GLU A 466 0.71 1.49 7.06
N GLY A 467 -0.33 2.14 7.61
CA GLY A 467 -0.51 2.23 9.06
C GLY A 467 0.64 2.87 9.85
N GLY A 468 1.33 3.85 9.26
CA GLY A 468 2.49 4.52 9.89
C GLY A 468 3.81 3.75 9.77
N VAL A 469 3.86 2.73 8.92
CA VAL A 469 5.05 1.93 8.63
C VAL A 469 5.43 2.11 7.17
N LEU A 470 6.71 2.37 6.90
CA LEU A 470 7.32 2.28 5.57
C LEU A 470 7.77 0.85 5.31
N PHE A 471 7.59 0.38 4.08
CA PHE A 471 8.05 -0.92 3.63
C PHE A 471 8.91 -0.78 2.40
N ALA A 472 10.07 -1.44 2.40
CA ALA A 472 10.82 -1.68 1.18
C ALA A 472 10.28 -2.95 0.51
N LEU A 473 10.12 -2.88 -0.79
CA LEU A 473 9.62 -3.93 -1.65
C LEU A 473 10.73 -4.41 -2.59
N ILE A 474 10.85 -5.72 -2.78
CA ILE A 474 11.60 -6.33 -3.89
C ILE A 474 10.66 -7.28 -4.60
N ASP A 475 10.42 -7.03 -5.88
CA ASP A 475 9.47 -7.77 -6.73
C ASP A 475 8.07 -7.88 -6.09
N GLY A 476 7.67 -6.83 -5.35
CA GLY A 476 6.39 -6.76 -4.63
C GLY A 476 6.39 -7.43 -3.25
N GLU A 477 7.45 -8.13 -2.87
CA GLU A 477 7.61 -8.71 -1.54
C GLU A 477 8.12 -7.65 -0.56
N ARG A 478 7.46 -7.46 0.59
CA ARG A 478 7.96 -6.63 1.69
C ARG A 478 9.22 -7.28 2.27
N VAL A 479 10.38 -6.72 1.97
CA VAL A 479 11.68 -7.27 2.43
C VAL A 479 12.14 -6.65 3.74
N THR A 480 11.72 -5.43 4.04
CA THR A 480 11.95 -4.80 5.33
C THR A 480 10.95 -3.69 5.61
N SER A 481 10.85 -3.28 6.87
CA SER A 481 9.93 -2.24 7.30
C SER A 481 10.54 -1.36 8.38
N ALA A 482 10.09 -0.11 8.46
CA ALA A 482 10.43 0.81 9.53
C ALA A 482 9.15 1.54 9.97
N LEU A 483 8.88 1.59 11.28
CA LEU A 483 7.85 2.52 11.75
C LEU A 483 8.40 3.92 11.61
N GLU A 484 7.87 4.63 10.64
CA GLU A 484 8.24 5.97 10.29
C GLU A 484 6.99 6.61 9.71
N THR A 485 6.64 7.80 10.19
CA THR A 485 5.48 8.52 9.64
C THR A 485 5.76 8.81 8.17
N PRO A 486 4.94 8.28 7.24
CA PRO A 486 5.18 8.49 5.82
C PRO A 486 5.09 9.99 5.50
N LEU A 487 6.13 10.50 4.84
CA LEU A 487 6.12 11.88 4.36
C LEU A 487 5.03 12.06 3.30
N PRO A 488 4.33 13.20 3.32
CA PRO A 488 3.59 13.67 2.16
C PRO A 488 4.48 13.73 0.92
N ALA A 489 4.06 13.09 -0.16
CA ALA A 489 4.71 13.17 -1.46
C ALA A 489 4.28 14.44 -2.20
N THR A 490 4.88 15.58 -1.86
CA THR A 490 4.55 16.88 -2.48
C THR A 490 5.42 17.20 -3.70
N LEU A 491 6.48 16.43 -3.94
CA LEU A 491 7.34 16.52 -5.12
C LEU A 491 7.34 15.18 -5.88
N PRO A 492 7.61 15.19 -7.20
CA PRO A 492 7.80 13.97 -7.98
C PRO A 492 8.89 13.08 -7.40
N LEU A 493 8.75 11.77 -7.59
CA LEU A 493 9.78 10.78 -7.27
C LEU A 493 11.11 11.13 -7.99
N ASP A 494 12.22 10.70 -7.40
CA ASP A 494 13.58 10.93 -7.91
C ASP A 494 14.44 9.68 -7.66
N TRP A 495 15.55 9.49 -8.39
CA TRP A 495 16.43 8.34 -8.19
C TRP A 495 17.89 8.62 -8.52
N GLU A 496 18.79 7.81 -7.96
CA GLU A 496 20.21 7.75 -8.30
C GLU A 496 20.51 6.36 -8.84
N ALA A 497 20.87 6.28 -10.12
CA ALA A 497 21.07 5.00 -10.81
C ALA A 497 22.38 4.30 -10.42
N GLY A 498 23.43 5.06 -10.05
CA GLY A 498 24.77 4.49 -9.90
C GLY A 498 25.21 3.77 -11.20
N ALA A 499 25.70 2.55 -11.07
CA ALA A 499 26.03 1.67 -12.20
C ALA A 499 24.82 0.85 -12.71
N HIS A 500 23.67 0.93 -12.03
CA HIS A 500 22.49 0.15 -12.36
C HIS A 500 21.78 0.73 -13.60
N LYS A 501 21.23 -0.15 -14.42
CA LYS A 501 20.38 0.29 -15.54
C LYS A 501 18.94 0.34 -15.07
N VAL A 502 18.41 1.55 -14.89
CA VAL A 502 16.98 1.76 -14.66
C VAL A 502 16.26 1.46 -15.97
N LEU A 503 15.37 0.50 -15.93
CA LEU A 503 14.55 0.12 -17.06
C LEU A 503 13.26 0.93 -17.08
N ASP A 504 12.68 1.13 -15.89
CA ASP A 504 11.37 1.76 -15.77
C ASP A 504 11.05 2.21 -14.34
N VAL A 505 10.15 3.17 -14.15
CA VAL A 505 9.76 3.73 -12.83
C VAL A 505 8.27 4.06 -12.77
N ARG A 506 7.58 3.63 -11.71
CA ARG A 506 6.12 3.80 -11.50
C ARG A 506 5.81 4.40 -10.13
N THR A 507 4.69 5.11 -10.06
CA THR A 507 4.02 5.50 -8.81
C THR A 507 2.54 5.15 -8.87
N GLY A 508 1.95 4.94 -7.70
CA GLY A 508 0.52 4.72 -7.55
C GLY A 508 0.01 5.07 -6.15
N PRO A 509 -1.31 5.28 -6.00
CA PRO A 509 -1.91 5.56 -4.70
C PRO A 509 -1.75 4.41 -3.68
N GLU A 510 -1.98 4.71 -2.41
CA GLU A 510 -1.87 3.73 -1.30
C GLU A 510 -2.88 2.60 -1.51
N GLY A 511 -2.41 1.34 -1.37
CA GLY A 511 -3.22 0.15 -1.62
C GLY A 511 -3.42 -0.23 -3.09
N THR A 512 -2.92 0.55 -4.08
CA THR A 512 -2.98 0.18 -5.50
C THR A 512 -1.62 -0.31 -6.00
N VAL A 513 -1.16 -1.44 -5.46
CA VAL A 513 0.07 -2.09 -5.91
C VAL A 513 -0.12 -2.50 -7.37
N PRO A 514 0.86 -2.26 -8.27
CA PRO A 514 0.78 -2.85 -9.61
C PRO A 514 0.71 -4.38 -9.50
N ALA A 515 0.30 -5.06 -10.57
CA ALA A 515 0.26 -6.52 -10.54
C ALA A 515 1.65 -7.07 -10.21
N ARG A 516 1.77 -7.84 -9.13
CA ARG A 516 3.03 -8.44 -8.67
C ARG A 516 2.93 -9.94 -8.71
N VAL A 517 4.05 -10.63 -8.82
CA VAL A 517 4.09 -12.09 -8.81
C VAL A 517 5.00 -12.49 -7.68
N THR A 518 4.43 -13.11 -6.64
CA THR A 518 5.23 -13.64 -5.54
C THR A 518 5.04 -15.14 -5.46
N PRO A 519 5.98 -15.94 -5.99
CA PRO A 519 6.04 -17.36 -5.68
C PRO A 519 6.21 -17.51 -4.17
N GLN A 520 5.33 -18.26 -3.52
CA GLN A 520 5.37 -18.47 -2.07
C GLN A 520 6.39 -19.56 -1.74
N VAL A 521 7.67 -19.23 -1.96
CA VAL A 521 8.85 -20.07 -1.72
C VAL A 521 9.88 -19.34 -0.87
N ALA A 522 10.72 -20.11 -0.20
CA ALA A 522 11.86 -19.58 0.53
C ALA A 522 12.98 -19.17 -0.45
N ASP A 523 13.66 -18.05 -0.21
CA ASP A 523 14.85 -17.62 -0.97
C ASP A 523 14.75 -17.64 -2.52
N ASN A 524 13.55 -17.53 -3.11
CA ASN A 524 13.32 -17.75 -4.54
C ASN A 524 13.89 -19.09 -5.06
N ARG A 525 13.91 -20.12 -4.20
CA ARG A 525 14.43 -21.46 -4.49
C ARG A 525 13.48 -22.54 -3.99
N ILE A 526 13.39 -23.63 -4.74
CA ILE A 526 12.73 -24.86 -4.30
C ILE A 526 13.62 -26.07 -4.57
N ALA A 527 13.65 -26.99 -3.60
CA ALA A 527 14.33 -28.28 -3.71
C ALA A 527 13.32 -29.41 -3.83
N LEU A 528 13.45 -30.24 -4.86
CA LEU A 528 12.56 -31.34 -5.22
C LEU A 528 13.36 -32.63 -5.43
N GLN A 529 12.69 -33.78 -5.59
CA GLN A 529 13.35 -35.04 -5.96
C GLN A 529 12.78 -35.58 -7.28
N ALA A 530 13.65 -36.14 -8.12
CA ALA A 530 13.27 -36.69 -9.41
C ALA A 530 12.17 -37.75 -9.28
N GLY A 531 11.12 -37.64 -10.11
CA GLY A 531 10.01 -38.59 -10.13
C GLY A 531 8.94 -38.37 -9.05
N ASP A 532 9.02 -37.28 -8.28
CA ASP A 532 7.92 -36.88 -7.40
C ASP A 532 6.70 -36.39 -8.20
N PRO A 533 5.48 -36.49 -7.62
CA PRO A 533 4.33 -35.75 -8.12
C PRO A 533 4.63 -34.24 -8.22
N ALA A 534 3.84 -33.53 -9.03
CA ALA A 534 3.98 -32.09 -9.16
C ALA A 534 3.84 -31.39 -7.80
N GLU A 535 4.81 -30.56 -7.45
CA GLU A 535 4.77 -29.71 -6.27
C GLU A 535 3.94 -28.46 -6.60
N THR A 536 2.97 -28.14 -5.75
CA THR A 536 2.14 -26.94 -5.92
C THR A 536 2.67 -25.80 -5.06
N VAL A 537 3.13 -24.75 -5.72
CA VAL A 537 3.61 -23.50 -5.13
C VAL A 537 2.51 -22.44 -5.29
N GLY A 538 2.04 -21.89 -4.18
CA GLY A 538 1.09 -20.77 -4.25
C GLY A 538 1.73 -19.55 -4.89
N ILE A 539 0.96 -18.80 -5.68
CA ILE A 539 1.40 -17.54 -6.27
C ILE A 539 0.50 -16.43 -5.72
N GLY A 540 1.12 -15.41 -5.12
CA GLY A 540 0.43 -14.17 -4.78
C GLY A 540 0.47 -13.18 -5.95
N GLY A 541 -0.64 -12.48 -6.18
CA GLY A 541 -0.77 -11.37 -7.12
C GLY A 541 -1.32 -11.72 -8.51
N ALA A 542 -0.60 -11.40 -9.59
CA ALA A 542 -1.10 -11.36 -10.97
C ALA A 542 -1.83 -12.64 -11.41
N VAL A 543 -2.92 -12.48 -12.18
CA VAL A 543 -3.95 -13.51 -12.41
C VAL A 543 -3.85 -14.24 -13.75
N ASP A 544 -2.91 -13.86 -14.61
CA ASP A 544 -2.77 -14.34 -16.00
C ASP A 544 -1.34 -14.80 -16.32
N LEU A 545 -0.82 -15.68 -15.46
CA LEU A 545 0.58 -16.10 -15.50
C LEU A 545 0.83 -17.33 -16.38
N VAL A 546 1.97 -17.31 -17.08
CA VAL A 546 2.55 -18.45 -17.78
C VAL A 546 3.90 -18.80 -17.15
N ALA A 547 4.20 -20.09 -17.06
CA ALA A 547 5.48 -20.60 -16.55
C ALA A 547 6.36 -21.10 -17.72
N VAL A 548 7.62 -20.67 -17.76
CA VAL A 548 8.63 -21.11 -18.73
C VAL A 548 9.81 -21.74 -17.99
N VAL A 549 10.19 -22.95 -18.36
CA VAL A 549 11.33 -23.67 -17.76
C VAL A 549 12.55 -23.59 -18.65
N ALA A 550 13.69 -23.17 -18.09
CA ALA A 550 14.95 -23.02 -18.84
C ALA A 550 15.48 -24.36 -19.38
N ASP A 551 15.53 -25.40 -18.55
CA ASP A 551 15.83 -26.78 -18.96
C ASP A 551 14.63 -27.70 -18.67
N PRO A 552 13.80 -28.03 -19.69
CA PRO A 552 12.62 -28.87 -19.52
C PRO A 552 12.95 -30.35 -19.31
N ARG A 553 14.24 -30.75 -19.37
CA ARG A 553 14.67 -32.12 -19.05
C ARG A 553 14.79 -32.33 -17.54
N ILE A 554 15.01 -31.25 -16.78
CA ILE A 554 15.19 -31.26 -15.33
C ILE A 554 13.83 -31.14 -14.62
N ALA A 555 12.95 -30.26 -15.09
CA ALA A 555 11.59 -30.10 -14.56
C ALA A 555 10.61 -29.60 -15.64
N LYS A 556 9.30 -29.80 -15.40
CA LYS A 556 8.21 -29.10 -16.11
C LYS A 556 7.49 -28.17 -15.15
N ALA A 557 6.94 -27.07 -15.65
CA ALA A 557 6.14 -26.17 -14.84
C ALA A 557 4.90 -25.68 -15.61
N ALA A 558 3.79 -25.49 -14.91
CA ALA A 558 2.56 -24.92 -15.44
C ALA A 558 1.84 -24.13 -14.34
N VAL A 559 1.06 -23.12 -14.73
CA VAL A 559 0.15 -22.42 -13.81
C VAL A 559 -1.22 -23.08 -13.92
N VAL A 560 -1.73 -23.61 -12.81
CA VAL A 560 -3.02 -24.31 -12.71
C VAL A 560 -3.77 -23.75 -11.51
N ASP A 561 -5.00 -23.29 -11.71
CA ASP A 561 -5.86 -22.70 -10.67
C ASP A 561 -5.18 -21.60 -9.84
N GLY A 562 -4.37 -20.76 -10.49
CA GLY A 562 -3.63 -19.66 -9.84
C GLY A 562 -2.42 -20.09 -9.01
N ALA A 563 -2.00 -21.36 -9.09
CA ALA A 563 -0.80 -21.88 -8.44
C ALA A 563 0.20 -22.43 -9.46
N LEU A 564 1.49 -22.37 -9.12
CA LEU A 564 2.58 -22.92 -9.93
C LEU A 564 2.74 -24.41 -9.60
N GLN A 565 2.47 -25.29 -10.55
CA GLN A 565 2.78 -26.71 -10.44
C GLN A 565 4.13 -27.00 -11.07
N ILE A 566 5.05 -27.63 -10.32
CA ILE A 566 6.40 -27.98 -10.78
C ILE A 566 6.58 -29.50 -10.70
N THR A 567 6.76 -30.15 -11.85
CA THR A 567 7.00 -31.59 -11.95
C THR A 567 8.50 -31.86 -12.08
N PRO A 568 9.16 -32.45 -11.06
CA PRO A 568 10.58 -32.77 -11.12
C PRO A 568 10.85 -34.03 -11.96
N LEU A 569 11.78 -33.95 -12.91
CA LEU A 569 12.05 -35.03 -13.87
C LEU A 569 13.39 -35.73 -13.61
N THR A 570 14.52 -35.04 -13.81
CA THR A 570 15.87 -35.61 -13.68
C THR A 570 16.73 -34.76 -12.76
N PRO A 571 17.72 -35.36 -12.05
CA PRO A 571 18.58 -34.59 -11.16
C PRO A 571 19.35 -33.48 -11.88
N GLY A 572 19.35 -32.28 -11.30
CA GLY A 572 19.97 -31.09 -11.90
C GLY A 572 19.42 -29.78 -11.33
N GLN A 573 19.82 -28.65 -11.90
CA GLN A 573 19.31 -27.33 -11.57
C GLN A 573 18.73 -26.65 -12.82
N THR A 574 17.59 -25.99 -12.67
CA THR A 574 16.91 -25.22 -13.72
C THR A 574 16.24 -23.99 -13.11
N THR A 575 15.73 -23.08 -13.94
CA THR A 575 14.97 -21.90 -13.52
C THR A 575 13.57 -21.97 -14.12
N VAL A 576 12.57 -21.59 -13.34
CA VAL A 576 11.20 -21.35 -13.80
C VAL A 576 10.94 -19.86 -13.78
N ALA A 577 10.65 -19.29 -14.94
CA ALA A 577 10.21 -17.90 -15.09
C ALA A 577 8.68 -17.84 -15.15
N LEU A 578 8.07 -17.02 -14.30
CA LEU A 578 6.66 -16.66 -14.35
C LEU A 578 6.53 -15.30 -15.05
N THR A 579 5.65 -15.20 -16.02
CA THR A 579 5.38 -13.95 -16.76
C THR A 579 3.88 -13.74 -16.92
N SER A 580 3.40 -12.52 -16.68
CA SER A 580 2.03 -12.11 -16.99
C SER A 580 1.89 -11.72 -18.45
N ALA A 581 0.76 -12.06 -19.06
CA ALA A 581 0.45 -11.68 -20.44
C ALA A 581 -0.04 -10.23 -20.56
N SER A 582 -0.67 -9.70 -19.51
CA SER A 582 -1.30 -8.38 -19.45
C SER A 582 -0.44 -7.31 -18.78
N ASP A 583 0.53 -7.68 -17.92
CA ASP A 583 1.54 -6.76 -17.39
C ASP A 583 2.96 -7.28 -17.68
N PRO A 584 3.70 -6.69 -18.65
CA PRO A 584 5.06 -7.12 -18.99
C PRO A 584 6.09 -6.91 -17.86
N TRP A 585 5.67 -6.38 -16.72
CA TRP A 585 6.49 -6.20 -15.52
C TRP A 585 6.07 -7.10 -14.37
N ALA A 586 4.91 -7.75 -14.46
CA ALA A 586 4.51 -8.74 -13.49
C ALA A 586 5.15 -10.09 -13.86
N GLY A 587 6.22 -10.44 -13.14
CA GLY A 587 6.90 -11.71 -13.31
C GLY A 587 7.81 -12.04 -12.13
N ALA A 588 8.22 -13.29 -12.04
CA ALA A 588 9.12 -13.77 -11.00
C ALA A 588 9.98 -14.93 -11.51
N ASN A 589 11.14 -15.14 -10.90
CA ASN A 589 12.00 -16.28 -11.24
C ASN A 589 12.24 -17.14 -10.01
N LEU A 590 12.20 -18.45 -10.23
CA LEU A 590 12.35 -19.47 -9.21
C LEU A 590 13.46 -20.45 -9.61
N ALA A 591 14.48 -20.57 -8.78
CA ALA A 591 15.48 -21.62 -8.91
C ALA A 591 14.89 -22.96 -8.48
N VAL A 592 14.95 -23.97 -9.34
CA VAL A 592 14.49 -25.34 -9.07
C VAL A 592 15.69 -26.26 -9.04
N ALA A 593 15.96 -26.86 -7.89
CA ALA A 593 16.96 -27.91 -7.74
C ALA A 593 16.25 -29.26 -7.61
N VAL A 594 16.53 -30.18 -8.54
CA VAL A 594 16.00 -31.55 -8.50
C VAL A 594 17.13 -32.47 -8.04
N GLY A 595 16.94 -33.09 -6.88
CA GLY A 595 17.83 -34.11 -6.35
C GLY A 595 17.50 -35.52 -6.86
N PRO A 596 18.28 -36.53 -6.45
CA PRO A 596 18.02 -37.92 -6.78
C PRO A 596 16.61 -38.39 -6.37
N ARG A 597 16.09 -39.38 -7.11
CA ARG A 597 14.80 -40.02 -6.81
C ARG A 597 14.78 -40.57 -5.38
N PHE A 598 13.62 -40.45 -4.75
CA PHE A 598 13.39 -41.03 -3.43
C PHE A 598 13.72 -42.52 -3.40
N ALA A 599 14.54 -42.91 -2.43
CA ALA A 599 14.97 -44.27 -2.19
C ALA A 599 14.39 -44.73 -0.86
N GLU A 600 13.42 -45.65 -0.92
CA GLU A 600 12.87 -46.26 0.29
C GLU A 600 13.96 -47.10 1.00
N PRO A 601 14.17 -46.95 2.32
CA PRO A 601 15.11 -47.77 3.06
C PRO A 601 14.71 -49.25 2.97
N THR A 602 15.70 -50.10 2.68
CA THR A 602 15.54 -51.54 2.42
C THR A 602 15.41 -52.39 3.70
N GLY A 603 15.51 -51.79 4.89
CA GLY A 603 15.44 -52.50 6.17
C GLY A 603 14.62 -51.77 7.23
N ALA A 604 14.03 -52.54 8.16
CA ALA A 604 13.39 -51.99 9.34
C ALA A 604 14.46 -51.37 10.28
N PRO A 605 14.30 -50.13 10.76
CA PRO A 605 15.26 -49.56 11.68
C PRO A 605 15.25 -50.31 13.00
N VAL A 606 16.38 -50.93 13.34
CA VAL A 606 16.61 -51.52 14.65
C VAL A 606 17.34 -50.47 15.49
N GLY A 607 16.75 -50.06 16.62
CA GLY A 607 17.45 -49.25 17.62
C GLY A 607 17.22 -47.71 17.61
N ILE A 608 16.49 -47.14 16.64
CA ILE A 608 16.13 -45.70 16.68
C ILE A 608 14.77 -45.48 17.38
N GLY A 609 14.70 -44.51 18.29
CA GLY A 609 13.45 -44.08 18.91
C GLY A 609 12.60 -43.29 17.91
N ILE A 610 11.30 -43.59 17.81
CA ILE A 610 10.39 -42.95 16.85
C ILE A 610 9.10 -42.52 17.57
N ASP A 611 8.61 -41.33 17.25
CA ASP A 611 7.30 -40.84 17.69
C ASP A 611 6.55 -40.20 16.49
N PRO A 612 5.30 -40.61 16.16
CA PRO A 612 4.51 -41.65 16.81
C PRO A 612 5.18 -43.02 16.78
N ALA A 613 5.06 -43.77 17.89
CA ALA A 613 5.65 -45.10 18.01
C ALA A 613 5.11 -46.07 16.93
N ARG A 614 5.89 -47.11 16.62
CA ARG A 614 5.50 -48.15 15.65
C ARG A 614 4.16 -48.79 16.06
N GLY A 615 3.18 -48.73 15.17
CA GLY A 615 1.84 -49.28 15.39
C GLY A 615 0.98 -48.47 16.36
N ALA A 616 1.40 -47.25 16.74
CA ALA A 616 0.62 -46.39 17.63
C ALA A 616 -0.80 -46.15 17.07
N ARG A 617 -1.79 -46.13 17.97
CA ARG A 617 -3.19 -45.84 17.65
C ARG A 617 -3.68 -44.65 18.47
N GLY A 618 -4.71 -43.97 17.98
CA GLY A 618 -5.25 -42.80 18.69
C GLY A 618 -4.35 -41.56 18.58
N VAL A 619 -3.51 -41.49 17.54
CA VAL A 619 -2.59 -40.38 17.32
C VAL A 619 -3.40 -39.14 16.89
N PRO A 620 -3.22 -37.96 17.52
CA PRO A 620 -3.86 -36.74 17.03
C PRO A 620 -3.39 -36.39 15.60
N PRO A 621 -4.26 -35.87 14.72
CA PRO A 621 -3.88 -35.71 13.32
C PRO A 621 -2.86 -34.61 13.02
N ASP A 622 -2.62 -33.71 13.96
CA ASP A 622 -1.60 -32.64 13.88
C ASP A 622 -0.21 -33.09 14.39
N THR A 623 0.01 -34.40 14.52
CA THR A 623 1.25 -34.95 15.08
C THR A 623 2.51 -34.51 14.33
N LEU A 624 3.57 -34.26 15.09
CA LEU A 624 4.93 -34.17 14.55
C LEU A 624 5.49 -35.57 14.35
N LEU A 625 6.39 -35.75 13.38
CA LEU A 625 7.21 -36.95 13.27
C LEU A 625 8.57 -36.69 13.91
N ARG A 626 9.04 -37.63 14.73
CA ARG A 626 10.24 -37.48 15.54
C ARG A 626 11.10 -38.74 15.43
N LEU A 627 12.39 -38.55 15.18
CA LEU A 627 13.39 -39.61 15.12
C LEU A 627 14.52 -39.26 16.11
N MET A 628 14.81 -40.16 17.04
CA MET A 628 15.96 -40.08 17.95
C MET A 628 17.19 -40.58 17.21
N LEU A 629 18.16 -39.69 17.01
CA LEU A 629 19.39 -39.96 16.27
C LEU A 629 20.59 -40.01 17.23
N ALA A 630 21.64 -40.72 16.82
CA ALA A 630 22.89 -40.75 17.57
C ALA A 630 23.54 -39.35 17.61
N PRO A 631 24.37 -39.06 18.65
CA PRO A 631 25.16 -37.83 18.71
C PRO A 631 25.99 -37.62 17.45
N GLY A 632 26.12 -36.36 17.00
CA GLY A 632 26.89 -36.01 15.79
C GLY A 632 26.10 -36.10 14.47
N ALA A 633 24.83 -36.53 14.51
CA ALA A 633 23.92 -36.46 13.38
C ALA A 633 23.86 -35.04 12.79
N GLN A 634 23.82 -34.94 11.46
CA GLN A 634 23.61 -33.67 10.74
C GLN A 634 22.68 -33.89 9.56
N LEU A 635 21.80 -32.92 9.29
CA LEU A 635 21.03 -32.89 8.04
C LEU A 635 21.97 -32.67 6.86
N THR A 636 21.79 -33.44 5.80
CA THR A 636 22.64 -33.36 4.60
C THR A 636 22.22 -32.27 3.62
N GLY A 637 20.99 -31.77 3.74
CA GLY A 637 20.36 -30.94 2.73
C GLY A 637 19.69 -31.74 1.61
N GLU A 638 19.79 -33.07 1.64
CA GLU A 638 19.21 -33.99 0.66
C GLU A 638 18.16 -34.93 1.29
N GLY A 639 17.38 -35.57 0.42
CA GLY A 639 16.37 -36.56 0.80
C GLY A 639 15.10 -35.97 1.39
N SER A 640 14.22 -36.84 1.90
CA SER A 640 12.95 -36.44 2.50
C SER A 640 12.43 -37.41 3.56
N ILE A 641 11.47 -36.92 4.33
CA ILE A 641 10.49 -37.74 5.05
C ILE A 641 9.18 -37.70 4.27
N ARG A 642 8.56 -38.85 4.05
CA ARG A 642 7.31 -39.00 3.33
C ARG A 642 6.27 -39.73 4.15
N VAL A 643 5.01 -39.38 3.94
CA VAL A 643 3.87 -39.98 4.63
C VAL A 643 2.85 -40.43 3.61
N TRP A 644 2.47 -41.71 3.67
CA TRP A 644 1.46 -42.32 2.81
C TRP A 644 0.27 -42.77 3.62
N ARG A 645 -0.92 -42.54 3.08
CA ARG A 645 -2.13 -43.17 3.58
C ARG A 645 -2.11 -44.63 3.18
N LYS A 646 -2.25 -45.54 4.16
CA LYS A 646 -2.00 -46.98 3.94
C LYS A 646 -3.09 -47.65 3.09
N ARG A 647 -4.34 -47.20 3.20
CA ARG A 647 -5.50 -47.88 2.55
C ARG A 647 -5.47 -47.81 1.02
N ASP A 648 -4.91 -46.74 0.46
CA ASP A 648 -4.93 -46.41 -0.97
C ASP A 648 -3.52 -46.09 -1.52
N GLY A 649 -2.50 -46.07 -0.67
CA GLY A 649 -1.12 -45.73 -1.05
C GLY A 649 -0.93 -44.25 -1.38
N ALA A 650 -1.89 -43.37 -1.07
CA ALA A 650 -1.81 -41.96 -1.42
C ALA A 650 -0.68 -41.27 -0.64
N LEU A 651 0.23 -40.57 -1.35
CA LEU A 651 1.25 -39.72 -0.73
C LEU A 651 0.58 -38.44 -0.20
N VAL A 652 0.54 -38.27 1.12
CA VAL A 652 -0.15 -37.15 1.79
C VAL A 652 0.81 -36.10 2.37
N GLY A 653 2.11 -36.38 2.38
CA GLY A 653 3.11 -35.42 2.83
C GLY A 653 4.51 -35.74 2.36
N VAL A 654 5.23 -34.72 1.91
CA VAL A 654 6.67 -34.74 1.63
C VAL A 654 7.30 -33.62 2.42
N ILE A 655 8.32 -33.94 3.22
CA ILE A 655 9.03 -33.00 4.09
C ILE A 655 10.50 -33.07 3.69
N ARG A 656 11.01 -31.97 3.15
CA ARG A 656 12.38 -31.87 2.62
C ARG A 656 13.22 -30.92 3.50
N PRO A 657 14.55 -31.12 3.58
CA PRO A 657 15.44 -30.18 4.25
C PRO A 657 15.38 -28.78 3.64
N GLY A 658 15.75 -27.79 4.43
CA GLY A 658 15.79 -26.38 4.03
C GLY A 658 14.59 -25.58 4.48
N GLU A 659 14.65 -24.29 4.18
CA GLU A 659 13.57 -23.36 4.43
C GLU A 659 12.41 -23.59 3.45
N THR A 660 11.19 -23.38 3.92
CA THR A 660 9.97 -23.44 3.14
C THR A 660 9.02 -22.34 3.58
N VAL A 661 7.99 -22.07 2.78
CA VAL A 661 6.88 -21.21 3.20
C VAL A 661 5.78 -22.09 3.76
N SER A 662 5.40 -21.82 5.02
CA SER A 662 4.28 -22.46 5.68
C SER A 662 3.08 -21.54 5.78
N ARG A 663 1.91 -22.14 5.59
CA ARG A 663 0.61 -21.54 5.88
C ARG A 663 0.21 -21.95 7.29
N ILE A 664 0.06 -20.98 8.18
CA ILE A 664 -0.39 -21.20 9.55
C ILE A 664 -1.82 -20.65 9.64
N GLY A 665 -2.78 -21.44 10.13
CA GLY A 665 -4.19 -21.07 10.16
C GLY A 665 -5.04 -21.69 9.03
N PRO A 666 -6.36 -21.84 9.24
CA PRO A 666 -7.28 -22.34 8.23
C PRO A 666 -7.60 -21.27 7.18
N ALA A 667 -7.77 -21.65 5.92
CA ALA A 667 -8.21 -20.71 4.88
C ALA A 667 -9.62 -20.14 5.18
N PRO A 668 -9.89 -18.85 4.91
CA PRO A 668 -8.98 -17.81 4.38
C PRO A 668 -8.16 -17.08 5.46
N ARG A 669 -8.24 -17.49 6.73
CA ARG A 669 -7.56 -16.88 7.89
C ARG A 669 -6.18 -17.49 8.09
N GLN A 670 -5.26 -17.17 7.19
CA GLN A 670 -3.91 -17.73 7.21
C GLN A 670 -2.85 -16.67 7.41
N ARG A 671 -1.68 -17.09 7.88
CA ARG A 671 -0.44 -16.31 7.95
C ARG A 671 0.64 -17.08 7.20
N LEU A 672 1.32 -16.43 6.26
CA LEU A 672 2.42 -17.03 5.50
C LEU A 672 3.77 -16.64 6.10
N VAL A 673 4.56 -17.64 6.50
CA VAL A 673 5.88 -17.45 7.09
C VAL A 673 6.89 -18.44 6.55
N ARG A 674 8.13 -17.99 6.42
CA ARG A 674 9.31 -18.82 6.22
C ARG A 674 9.62 -19.60 7.49
N GLU A 675 9.76 -20.92 7.36
CA GLU A 675 10.19 -21.80 8.44
C GLU A 675 10.96 -23.01 7.92
N HIS A 676 11.61 -23.72 8.84
CA HIS A 676 12.20 -25.03 8.58
C HIS A 676 11.28 -26.11 9.16
N ARG A 677 10.68 -26.95 8.30
CA ARG A 677 9.82 -28.07 8.73
C ARG A 677 10.60 -29.27 9.25
N LEU A 678 11.84 -29.45 8.79
CA LEU A 678 12.79 -30.42 9.32
C LEU A 678 13.85 -29.68 10.14
N ARG A 679 13.95 -30.02 11.41
CA ARG A 679 14.97 -29.49 12.30
C ARG A 679 15.58 -30.60 13.13
N LEU A 680 16.89 -30.56 13.27
CA LEU A 680 17.61 -31.41 14.22
C LEU A 680 17.89 -30.61 15.48
N VAL A 681 17.27 -30.99 16.59
CA VAL A 681 17.37 -30.29 17.87
C VAL A 681 17.63 -31.34 18.95
N ASP A 682 18.72 -31.20 19.71
CA ASP A 682 19.08 -32.11 20.81
C ASP A 682 19.11 -33.60 20.42
N GLY A 683 19.68 -33.92 19.25
CA GLY A 683 19.73 -35.29 18.72
C GLY A 683 18.39 -35.82 18.20
N GLN A 684 17.33 -35.00 18.20
CA GLN A 684 16.02 -35.33 17.68
C GLN A 684 15.77 -34.66 16.34
N LEU A 685 15.58 -35.44 15.29
CA LEU A 685 15.05 -34.94 14.03
C LEU A 685 13.53 -34.79 14.16
N ARG A 686 13.05 -33.55 14.13
CA ARG A 686 11.64 -33.18 14.20
C ARG A 686 11.16 -32.80 12.81
N ALA A 687 10.05 -33.37 12.37
CA ALA A 687 9.41 -33.08 11.11
C ALA A 687 7.97 -32.62 11.33
N ARG A 688 7.68 -31.38 10.94
CA ARG A 688 6.33 -30.82 10.90
C ARG A 688 5.65 -31.22 9.60
N LEU A 689 4.44 -31.76 9.72
CA LEU A 689 3.64 -32.12 8.55
C LEU A 689 3.17 -30.87 7.79
N PRO A 690 3.03 -30.94 6.46
CA PRO A 690 2.53 -29.83 5.64
C PRO A 690 1.08 -29.45 5.94
N GLN A 691 0.29 -30.41 6.44
CA GLN A 691 -1.12 -30.28 6.79
C GLN A 691 -1.48 -31.35 7.84
N ALA A 692 -2.58 -31.14 8.56
CA ALA A 692 -3.12 -32.15 9.46
C ALA A 692 -3.57 -33.40 8.67
N LEU A 693 -3.43 -34.56 9.29
CA LEU A 693 -3.87 -35.84 8.74
C LEU A 693 -5.40 -36.01 8.88
N ASP A 694 -5.95 -37.01 8.20
CA ASP A 694 -7.34 -37.40 8.38
C ASP A 694 -7.50 -38.16 9.71
N TYR A 695 -8.68 -38.03 10.33
CA TYR A 695 -9.08 -38.85 11.48
C TYR A 695 -9.31 -40.32 11.07
N ASP A 696 -9.20 -41.23 12.04
CA ASP A 696 -9.39 -42.68 11.92
C ASP A 696 -8.61 -43.39 10.79
N THR A 697 -7.48 -42.83 10.39
CA THR A 697 -6.77 -43.23 9.19
C THR A 697 -5.38 -43.77 9.52
N GLU A 698 -4.99 -44.88 8.89
CA GLU A 698 -3.66 -45.47 9.06
C GLU A 698 -2.69 -44.90 8.04
N TYR A 699 -1.51 -44.51 8.50
CA TYR A 699 -0.44 -43.91 7.72
C TYR A 699 0.88 -44.68 7.88
N VAL A 700 1.70 -44.64 6.84
CA VAL A 700 3.10 -45.10 6.85
C VAL A 700 3.98 -43.88 6.66
N ALA A 701 4.95 -43.66 7.55
CA ALA A 701 5.97 -42.65 7.41
C ALA A 701 7.32 -43.31 7.07
N THR A 702 8.07 -42.70 6.15
CA THR A 702 9.38 -43.18 5.71
C THR A 702 10.36 -42.01 5.62
N ALA A 703 11.53 -42.14 6.27
CA ALA A 703 12.66 -41.21 6.19
C ALA A 703 13.80 -41.85 5.40
N GLU A 704 14.36 -41.14 4.41
CA GLU A 704 15.48 -41.68 3.62
C GLU A 704 16.80 -41.70 4.40
N ALA A 705 17.64 -42.71 4.13
CA ALA A 705 18.98 -42.79 4.71
C ALA A 705 19.83 -41.53 4.46
N ARG A 706 19.75 -40.98 3.24
CA ARG A 706 20.53 -39.80 2.83
C ARG A 706 20.17 -38.52 3.57
N LEU A 707 19.07 -38.50 4.33
CA LEU A 707 18.60 -37.32 5.06
C LEU A 707 19.58 -36.85 6.14
N VAL A 708 20.32 -37.81 6.72
CA VAL A 708 21.22 -37.58 7.86
C VAL A 708 22.59 -38.19 7.58
N ARG A 709 23.66 -37.45 7.88
CA ARG A 709 25.05 -37.95 7.91
C ARG A 709 25.54 -38.11 9.35
N GLY A 710 26.49 -39.02 9.56
CA GLY A 710 27.26 -39.13 10.81
C GLY A 710 26.56 -39.81 11.99
N ALA A 711 25.56 -40.67 11.75
CA ALA A 711 24.73 -41.28 12.81
C ALA A 711 24.33 -42.74 12.57
N ASP A 712 25.06 -43.49 11.71
CA ASP A 712 24.69 -44.84 11.22
C ASP A 712 23.23 -44.93 10.73
N PHE A 713 22.66 -43.81 10.30
CA PHE A 713 21.26 -43.69 9.95
C PHE A 713 20.99 -44.30 8.58
N ALA A 714 20.46 -45.53 8.57
CA ALA A 714 20.09 -46.26 7.36
C ALA A 714 18.66 -45.91 6.85
N GLY A 715 18.06 -44.83 7.35
CA GLY A 715 16.68 -44.45 7.07
C GLY A 715 15.68 -45.03 8.07
N ALA A 716 14.40 -44.68 7.91
CA ALA A 716 13.32 -45.17 8.75
C ALA A 716 12.03 -45.47 8.00
N ARG A 717 11.28 -46.48 8.44
CA ARG A 717 9.91 -46.77 7.98
C ARG A 717 9.06 -47.27 9.14
N TRP A 718 7.88 -46.69 9.37
CA TRP A 718 6.95 -47.11 10.42
C TRP A 718 5.50 -46.73 10.09
N ALA A 719 4.54 -47.36 10.77
CA ALA A 719 3.12 -47.08 10.61
C ALA A 719 2.49 -46.62 11.92
N PHE A 720 1.43 -45.81 11.84
CA PHE A 720 0.61 -45.36 12.95
C PHE A 720 -0.82 -45.03 12.48
N ARG A 721 -1.79 -44.99 13.40
CA ARG A 721 -3.20 -44.69 13.13
C ARG A 721 -3.69 -43.48 13.92
N THR A 722 -4.32 -42.55 13.22
CA THR A 722 -4.92 -41.37 13.86
C THR A 722 -6.16 -41.74 14.67
N THR A 723 -6.53 -40.91 15.64
CA THR A 723 -7.73 -41.10 16.46
C THR A 723 -9.01 -40.96 15.62
N PRO A 724 -10.09 -41.73 15.90
CA PRO A 724 -11.41 -41.46 15.35
C PRO A 724 -12.14 -40.31 16.06
N HIS A 725 -11.71 -39.96 17.26
CA HIS A 725 -12.39 -38.99 18.11
C HIS A 725 -12.01 -37.57 17.72
N ARG A 726 -13.00 -36.81 17.21
CA ARG A 726 -12.88 -35.38 16.98
C ARG A 726 -13.11 -34.62 18.29
N PRO A 727 -12.47 -33.45 18.50
CA PRO A 727 -12.75 -32.61 19.66
C PRO A 727 -14.20 -32.13 19.64
N VAL A 728 -14.87 -32.17 20.79
CA VAL A 728 -16.22 -31.68 21.02
C VAL A 728 -16.26 -30.91 22.35
N GLY A 729 -17.11 -29.89 22.43
CA GLY A 729 -17.28 -29.06 23.63
C GLY A 729 -16.46 -27.77 23.63
N ASP A 730 -16.39 -27.13 24.79
CA ASP A 730 -15.78 -25.82 25.06
C ASP A 730 -14.40 -25.91 25.72
N SER A 731 -13.83 -27.12 25.83
CA SER A 731 -12.55 -27.38 26.46
C SER A 731 -11.78 -28.48 25.74
N ILE A 732 -10.56 -28.18 25.29
CA ILE A 732 -9.70 -29.11 24.57
C ILE A 732 -8.31 -29.21 25.22
N THR A 733 -7.58 -30.29 24.93
CA THR A 733 -6.27 -30.56 25.52
C THR A 733 -5.20 -30.71 24.45
N VAL A 734 -4.08 -30.03 24.64
CA VAL A 734 -2.84 -30.18 23.88
C VAL A 734 -1.82 -30.91 24.74
N ALA A 735 -1.15 -31.93 24.20
CA ALA A 735 -0.05 -32.58 24.90
C ALA A 735 0.99 -33.13 23.92
N SER A 736 2.28 -32.93 24.24
CA SER A 736 3.39 -33.46 23.46
C SER A 736 3.44 -35.00 23.41
N THR A 737 2.87 -35.69 24.41
CA THR A 737 2.76 -37.15 24.51
C THR A 737 1.44 -37.59 25.18
N GLY A 738 1.14 -38.89 25.22
CA GLY A 738 -0.05 -39.44 25.89
C GLY A 738 -1.38 -39.04 25.23
N ARG A 739 -2.52 -39.22 25.90
CA ARG A 739 -3.84 -38.92 25.32
C ARG A 739 -4.12 -37.40 25.33
N ALA A 740 -4.42 -36.82 24.17
CA ALA A 740 -4.81 -35.42 23.99
C ALA A 740 -5.64 -35.26 22.71
N HIS A 741 -6.29 -34.10 22.54
CA HIS A 741 -6.99 -33.76 21.29
C HIS A 741 -6.01 -33.32 20.21
N PHE A 742 -4.93 -32.65 20.60
CA PHE A 742 -3.92 -32.09 19.70
C PHE A 742 -2.49 -32.35 20.21
N ARG A 743 -1.52 -32.41 19.30
CA ARG A 743 -0.07 -32.43 19.61
C ARG A 743 0.57 -31.06 19.58
N THR A 744 -0.03 -30.14 18.87
CA THR A 744 0.46 -28.79 18.63
C THR A 744 -0.55 -27.79 19.17
N VAL A 745 -0.04 -26.67 19.66
CA VAL A 745 -0.88 -25.55 20.08
C VAL A 745 -1.54 -24.92 18.86
N GLN A 746 -0.83 -24.79 17.73
CA GLN A 746 -1.42 -24.28 16.50
C GLN A 746 -2.58 -25.15 16.01
N GLY A 747 -2.49 -26.49 16.06
CA GLY A 747 -3.60 -27.36 15.68
C GLY A 747 -4.86 -27.11 16.52
N ALA A 748 -4.70 -26.82 17.81
CA ALA A 748 -5.79 -26.41 18.67
C ALA A 748 -6.33 -25.01 18.32
N LEU A 749 -5.48 -24.05 17.94
CA LEU A 749 -5.90 -22.73 17.47
C LEU A 749 -6.63 -22.81 16.11
N ASP A 750 -6.20 -23.70 15.21
CA ASP A 750 -6.87 -23.96 13.92
C ASP A 750 -8.29 -24.48 14.15
N TYR A 751 -8.45 -25.40 15.11
CA TYR A 751 -9.78 -25.84 15.55
C TYR A 751 -10.57 -24.70 16.18
N ALA A 752 -9.96 -23.89 17.05
CA ALA A 752 -10.63 -22.75 17.66
C ALA A 752 -11.18 -21.79 16.60
N MET A 753 -10.39 -21.48 15.57
CA MET A 753 -10.81 -20.63 14.45
C MET A 753 -11.91 -21.28 13.60
N SER A 754 -12.01 -22.61 13.54
CA SER A 754 -13.13 -23.28 12.85
C SER A 754 -14.48 -23.11 13.55
N LEU A 755 -14.48 -22.74 14.83
CA LEU A 755 -15.70 -22.50 15.61
C LEU A 755 -16.24 -21.07 15.38
N PRO A 756 -17.53 -20.81 15.71
CA PRO A 756 -18.07 -19.46 15.70
C PRO A 756 -17.22 -18.50 16.54
N ARG A 757 -16.98 -17.29 16.01
CA ARG A 757 -16.09 -16.27 16.61
C ARG A 757 -16.33 -16.09 18.11
N ALA A 758 -17.58 -15.89 18.52
CA ALA A 758 -17.97 -15.56 19.89
C ALA A 758 -18.11 -16.76 20.85
N LEU A 759 -18.01 -18.00 20.35
CA LEU A 759 -18.16 -19.22 21.16
C LEU A 759 -16.93 -19.40 22.06
N PRO A 760 -17.04 -19.38 23.40
CA PRO A 760 -15.89 -19.55 24.28
C PRO A 760 -15.19 -20.90 24.08
N LEU A 761 -13.86 -20.92 24.20
CA LEU A 761 -13.08 -22.15 24.17
C LEU A 761 -11.88 -22.05 25.12
N THR A 762 -11.63 -23.10 25.90
CA THR A 762 -10.40 -23.25 26.68
C THR A 762 -9.48 -24.29 26.04
N VAL A 763 -8.25 -23.91 25.76
CA VAL A 763 -7.18 -24.80 25.29
C VAL A 763 -6.23 -25.07 26.45
N ASN A 764 -6.31 -26.28 27.02
CA ASN A 764 -5.46 -26.73 28.12
C ASN A 764 -4.19 -27.37 27.55
N VAL A 765 -3.04 -26.72 27.72
CA VAL A 765 -1.75 -27.18 27.23
C VAL A 765 -1.00 -27.85 28.37
N ARG A 766 -0.67 -29.13 28.23
CA ARG A 766 0.13 -29.84 29.24
C ARG A 766 1.59 -29.41 29.18
N ASP A 767 2.30 -29.64 30.28
CA ASP A 767 3.74 -29.43 30.35
C ASP A 767 4.49 -30.13 29.20
N GLY A 768 5.48 -29.42 28.68
CA GLY A 768 6.25 -29.80 27.51
C GLY A 768 6.74 -28.57 26.74
N VAL A 769 7.68 -28.83 25.83
CA VAL A 769 8.20 -27.83 24.89
C VAL A 769 7.54 -28.01 23.53
N TYR A 770 6.88 -26.96 23.04
CA TYR A 770 6.12 -26.92 21.79
C TYR A 770 6.87 -26.02 20.78
N PRO A 771 7.60 -26.61 19.81
CA PRO A 771 8.51 -25.87 18.94
C PRO A 771 7.79 -25.31 17.69
N GLU A 772 6.93 -24.32 17.86
CA GLU A 772 6.03 -23.87 16.79
C GLU A 772 5.74 -22.36 16.82
N LEU A 773 5.42 -21.83 15.64
CA LEU A 773 4.85 -20.49 15.48
C LEU A 773 3.33 -20.56 15.61
N LEU A 774 2.75 -19.52 16.22
CA LEU A 774 1.32 -19.44 16.49
C LEU A 774 0.64 -18.32 15.70
N TYR A 775 -0.60 -18.58 15.34
CA TYR A 775 -1.49 -17.65 14.70
C TYR A 775 -2.93 -17.81 15.18
N LEU A 776 -3.56 -16.71 15.55
CA LEU A 776 -4.97 -16.59 15.89
C LEU A 776 -5.55 -15.36 15.19
N ARG A 777 -6.67 -15.53 14.48
CA ARG A 777 -7.41 -14.42 13.86
C ARG A 777 -8.91 -14.62 14.02
N ASP A 778 -9.61 -13.51 14.28
CA ASP A 778 -11.08 -13.44 14.22
C ASP A 778 -11.75 -14.48 15.12
N LYS A 779 -11.26 -14.56 16.37
CA LYS A 779 -11.73 -15.50 17.39
C LYS A 779 -11.70 -14.84 18.77
N ASP A 780 -12.87 -14.71 19.38
CA ASP A 780 -13.01 -14.08 20.69
C ASP A 780 -13.11 -15.13 21.81
N ARG A 781 -12.94 -14.70 23.07
CA ARG A 781 -13.18 -15.53 24.27
C ARG A 781 -12.41 -16.86 24.27
N LEU A 782 -11.16 -16.81 23.85
CA LEU A 782 -10.25 -17.96 23.85
C LEU A 782 -9.35 -17.88 25.08
N THR A 783 -9.30 -18.94 25.88
CA THR A 783 -8.31 -19.08 26.95
C THR A 783 -7.26 -20.12 26.54
N LEU A 784 -6.00 -19.71 26.42
CA LEU A 784 -4.85 -20.62 26.30
C LEU A 784 -4.24 -20.79 27.69
N ARG A 785 -4.49 -21.95 28.30
CA ARG A 785 -4.10 -22.27 29.68
C ARG A 785 -3.05 -23.36 29.70
N GLY A 786 -1.82 -23.03 30.10
CA GLY A 786 -0.81 -24.03 30.38
C GLY A 786 -1.06 -24.77 31.69
N ALA A 787 -0.39 -25.90 31.87
CA ALA A 787 -0.40 -26.65 33.12
C ALA A 787 0.52 -26.00 34.17
N SER A 788 1.59 -25.36 33.70
CA SER A 788 2.50 -24.57 34.52
C SER A 788 3.24 -23.53 33.69
N ARG A 789 3.57 -22.40 34.30
CA ARG A 789 4.38 -21.34 33.67
C ARG A 789 5.79 -21.85 33.36
N GLU A 790 6.36 -22.67 34.24
CA GLU A 790 7.76 -23.10 34.18
C GLU A 790 8.00 -24.24 33.18
N ALA A 791 7.01 -25.10 32.92
CA ALA A 791 7.19 -26.30 32.09
C ALA A 791 6.26 -26.37 30.87
N THR A 792 5.21 -25.55 30.77
CA THR A 792 4.45 -25.40 29.51
C THR A 792 5.07 -24.29 28.66
N ILE A 793 5.98 -24.66 27.76
CA ILE A 793 6.81 -23.72 27.00
C ILE A 793 6.52 -23.82 25.50
N ILE A 794 6.06 -22.74 24.89
CA ILE A 794 5.99 -22.59 23.43
C ILE A 794 7.23 -21.81 22.98
N ARG A 795 8.02 -22.37 22.07
CA ARG A 795 9.30 -21.77 21.67
C ARG A 795 9.56 -21.89 20.19
N ALA A 796 9.95 -20.80 19.54
CA ALA A 796 10.39 -20.83 18.15
C ALA A 796 11.41 -19.72 17.89
N THR A 797 12.26 -19.93 16.88
CA THR A 797 13.09 -18.86 16.31
C THR A 797 12.28 -18.18 15.22
N ASN A 798 11.99 -16.90 15.38
CA ASN A 798 11.44 -16.05 14.33
C ASN A 798 11.93 -14.62 14.50
N SER A 799 12.27 -13.94 13.42
CA SER A 799 12.85 -12.61 13.49
C SER A 799 12.57 -11.82 12.23
N ASP A 800 12.82 -10.52 12.28
CA ASP A 800 12.70 -9.63 11.13
C ASP A 800 13.67 -10.02 10.00
N THR A 801 14.77 -10.71 10.32
CA THR A 801 15.68 -11.28 9.31
C THR A 801 15.04 -12.45 8.56
N LEU A 802 14.28 -13.30 9.27
CA LEU A 802 13.64 -14.49 8.67
C LEU A 802 12.29 -14.14 8.01
N ASN A 803 11.42 -13.47 8.75
CA ASN A 803 10.09 -13.04 8.33
C ASN A 803 9.92 -11.53 8.61
N PRO A 804 10.27 -10.66 7.63
CA PRO A 804 10.28 -9.22 7.84
C PRO A 804 8.93 -8.62 8.24
N GLY A 805 8.98 -7.57 9.05
CA GLY A 805 7.80 -6.81 9.49
C GLY A 805 7.05 -7.44 10.68
N SER A 806 6.14 -6.65 11.26
CA SER A 806 5.38 -7.07 12.46
C SER A 806 4.37 -8.19 12.14
N GLY A 807 3.85 -8.19 10.91
CA GLY A 807 3.02 -9.27 10.38
C GLY A 807 1.51 -9.00 10.34
N SER A 808 0.84 -9.66 9.40
CA SER A 808 -0.61 -9.69 9.24
C SER A 808 -1.10 -11.07 8.77
N GLY A 809 -2.41 -11.26 8.83
CA GLY A 809 -3.10 -12.31 8.09
C GLY A 809 -2.99 -12.03 6.59
N GLN A 810 -3.06 -13.09 5.82
CA GLN A 810 -2.84 -13.05 4.38
C GLN A 810 -3.89 -13.89 3.66
N ALA A 811 -4.56 -13.26 2.70
CA ALA A 811 -5.47 -13.97 1.80
C ALA A 811 -4.68 -14.81 0.77
N PRO A 812 -5.25 -15.91 0.22
CA PRO A 812 -4.53 -16.81 -0.67
C PRO A 812 -3.83 -16.16 -1.88
N GLN A 813 -4.39 -15.08 -2.42
CA GLN A 813 -3.89 -14.37 -3.61
C GLN A 813 -3.16 -13.06 -3.29
N GLU A 814 -3.03 -12.71 -2.02
CA GLU A 814 -2.35 -11.47 -1.63
C GLU A 814 -0.84 -11.58 -1.94
N PRO A 815 -0.23 -10.59 -2.61
CA PRO A 815 1.19 -10.62 -2.95
C PRO A 815 2.08 -10.53 -1.70
N GLY A 816 3.30 -11.07 -1.78
CA GLY A 816 4.26 -11.07 -0.68
C GLY A 816 4.11 -12.22 0.34
N LEU A 817 4.97 -12.20 1.37
CA LEU A 817 4.92 -13.06 2.54
C LEU A 817 4.74 -12.17 3.78
N LEU A 818 3.49 -11.87 4.13
CA LEU A 818 3.15 -10.81 5.08
C LEU A 818 3.06 -11.29 6.52
N GLY A 819 3.42 -12.54 6.81
CA GLY A 819 3.23 -13.11 8.15
C GLY A 819 4.10 -12.47 9.23
N GLY A 820 5.25 -11.87 8.91
CA GLY A 820 6.08 -11.13 9.87
C GLY A 820 6.72 -11.96 10.98
N ARG A 821 7.35 -11.29 11.95
CA ARG A 821 8.38 -11.86 12.83
C ARG A 821 7.91 -12.37 14.19
N ALA A 822 6.66 -12.15 14.56
CA ALA A 822 6.16 -12.60 15.87
C ALA A 822 6.12 -14.13 15.98
N LEU A 823 6.51 -14.68 17.13
CA LEU A 823 6.25 -16.08 17.46
C LEU A 823 4.74 -16.34 17.53
N PHE A 824 4.01 -15.56 18.31
CA PHE A 824 2.55 -15.59 18.36
C PHE A 824 1.96 -14.28 17.84
N LEU A 825 1.29 -14.37 16.69
CA LEU A 825 0.48 -13.28 16.15
C LEU A 825 -1.01 -13.56 16.46
N ALA A 826 -1.61 -12.72 17.30
CA ALA A 826 -3.04 -12.73 17.59
C ALA A 826 -3.68 -11.46 17.04
N GLN A 827 -4.69 -11.59 16.17
CA GLN A 827 -5.30 -10.47 15.46
C GLN A 827 -6.81 -10.48 15.55
N ASP A 828 -7.41 -9.28 15.54
CA ASP A 828 -8.87 -9.09 15.46
C ASP A 828 -9.63 -10.00 16.44
N SER A 829 -9.05 -10.18 17.63
CA SER A 829 -9.52 -11.08 18.69
C SER A 829 -9.80 -10.28 19.96
N ASP A 830 -10.95 -10.53 20.59
CA ASP A 830 -11.35 -9.92 21.85
C ASP A 830 -11.44 -10.95 22.99
N LEU A 831 -11.16 -10.51 24.22
CA LEU A 831 -11.13 -11.35 25.42
C LEU A 831 -10.24 -12.60 25.25
N LEU A 832 -9.04 -12.42 24.70
CA LEU A 832 -8.01 -13.46 24.67
C LEU A 832 -7.37 -13.57 26.05
N GLU A 833 -7.29 -14.78 26.60
CA GLU A 833 -6.60 -15.04 27.86
C GLU A 833 -5.39 -15.97 27.68
N LEU A 834 -4.22 -15.56 28.19
CA LEU A 834 -3.02 -16.39 28.30
C LEU A 834 -2.72 -16.64 29.77
N ARG A 835 -2.68 -17.91 30.18
CA ARG A 835 -2.57 -18.25 31.59
C ARG A 835 -1.63 -19.42 31.84
N ASP A 836 -0.80 -19.32 32.88
CA ASP A 836 0.04 -20.41 33.39
C ASP A 836 0.93 -21.02 32.27
N ILE A 837 1.51 -20.19 31.41
CA ILE A 837 2.21 -20.61 30.18
C ILE A 837 3.41 -19.71 29.86
N ALA A 838 4.43 -20.29 29.22
CA ALA A 838 5.60 -19.57 28.72
C ALA A 838 5.65 -19.53 27.20
N LEU A 839 5.99 -18.37 26.63
CA LEU A 839 6.26 -18.17 25.21
C LEU A 839 7.68 -17.58 25.06
N HIS A 840 8.54 -18.22 24.29
CA HIS A 840 9.95 -17.83 24.13
C HIS A 840 10.33 -17.70 22.66
N ASN A 841 10.69 -16.51 22.22
CA ASN A 841 11.38 -16.36 20.93
C ASN A 841 12.88 -16.56 21.12
N SER A 842 13.45 -17.56 20.45
CA SER A 842 14.85 -17.97 20.63
C SER A 842 15.85 -17.28 19.70
N THR A 843 15.44 -16.24 18.98
CA THR A 843 16.36 -15.41 18.19
C THR A 843 17.30 -14.63 19.10
N LEU A 844 18.60 -14.69 18.81
CA LEU A 844 19.61 -13.88 19.49
C LEU A 844 19.85 -12.55 18.78
N ARG A 845 20.26 -11.52 19.53
CA ARG A 845 20.72 -10.25 18.95
C ARG A 845 21.96 -10.39 18.07
N SER A 846 22.77 -11.39 18.37
CA SER A 846 23.97 -11.78 17.63
C SER A 846 23.69 -12.61 16.37
N ASP A 847 22.48 -13.13 16.15
CA ASP A 847 22.17 -14.06 15.05
C ASP A 847 22.11 -13.40 13.67
N GLY A 848 22.10 -12.06 13.59
CA GLY A 848 22.01 -11.38 12.31
C GLY A 848 21.90 -9.86 12.41
N HIS A 849 21.77 -9.21 11.26
CA HIS A 849 21.79 -7.75 11.13
C HIS A 849 20.48 -7.08 11.62
N SER A 850 19.37 -7.83 11.70
CA SER A 850 18.05 -7.35 12.18
C SER A 850 17.42 -8.37 13.14
N PRO A 851 17.76 -8.32 14.44
CA PRO A 851 17.34 -9.35 15.41
C PRO A 851 16.01 -9.06 16.11
N GLN A 852 15.18 -8.15 15.59
CA GLN A 852 13.85 -7.89 16.15
C GLN A 852 13.01 -9.16 16.15
N ALA A 853 12.40 -9.52 17.28
CA ALA A 853 11.84 -10.85 17.48
C ALA A 853 10.75 -10.84 18.57
N GLU A 854 9.52 -10.47 18.22
CA GLU A 854 8.39 -10.53 19.16
C GLU A 854 8.12 -11.97 19.60
N THR A 855 7.83 -12.11 20.89
CA THR A 855 7.21 -13.31 21.43
C THR A 855 5.70 -13.28 21.19
N LEU A 856 5.07 -12.14 21.51
CA LEU A 856 3.64 -11.92 21.30
C LEU A 856 3.43 -10.59 20.58
N PHE A 857 2.70 -10.64 19.47
CA PHE A 857 2.05 -9.49 18.88
C PHE A 857 0.54 -9.63 19.03
N PHE A 858 -0.03 -8.87 19.96
CA PHE A 858 -1.48 -8.72 20.09
C PHE A 858 -1.93 -7.51 19.28
N ASN A 859 -2.53 -7.77 18.12
CA ASN A 859 -2.93 -6.79 17.11
C ASN A 859 -4.45 -6.68 17.03
N SER A 860 -5.07 -6.17 18.09
CA SER A 860 -6.52 -5.94 18.18
C SER A 860 -6.79 -4.52 18.68
N PRO A 861 -7.02 -3.52 17.80
CA PRO A 861 -7.16 -2.10 18.17
C PRO A 861 -8.17 -1.82 19.30
N ASP A 862 -9.26 -2.59 19.32
CA ASP A 862 -10.34 -2.47 20.29
C ASP A 862 -10.54 -3.77 21.11
N GLY A 863 -9.60 -4.72 21.01
CA GLY A 863 -9.67 -6.00 21.71
C GLY A 863 -8.99 -5.96 23.07
N HIS A 864 -9.37 -6.93 23.91
CA HIS A 864 -8.87 -7.09 25.27
C HIS A 864 -8.03 -8.37 25.43
N LEU A 865 -6.82 -8.22 25.97
CA LEU A 865 -5.90 -9.30 26.33
C LEU A 865 -5.73 -9.40 27.85
N ALA A 866 -6.09 -10.55 28.43
CA ALA A 866 -5.77 -10.87 29.82
C ALA A 866 -4.62 -11.87 29.88
N VAL A 867 -3.59 -11.58 30.67
CA VAL A 867 -2.42 -12.44 30.85
C VAL A 867 -2.20 -12.67 32.34
N ARG A 868 -2.15 -13.92 32.77
CA ARG A 868 -2.04 -14.28 34.20
C ARG A 868 -0.98 -15.34 34.41
N ASN A 869 -0.02 -15.06 35.29
CA ASN A 869 1.05 -16.00 35.64
C ASN A 869 1.74 -16.60 34.39
N ALA A 870 2.08 -15.76 33.42
CA ALA A 870 2.74 -16.18 32.19
C ALA A 870 4.21 -15.74 32.15
N HIS A 871 4.96 -16.25 31.19
CA HIS A 871 6.36 -15.89 30.96
C HIS A 871 6.62 -15.58 29.48
N PHE A 872 7.15 -14.41 29.17
CA PHE A 872 7.55 -14.02 27.82
C PHE A 872 9.05 -13.72 27.79
N SER A 873 9.76 -14.23 26.78
CA SER A 873 11.20 -14.00 26.64
C SER A 873 11.62 -13.83 25.19
N SER A 874 12.32 -12.73 24.92
CA SER A 874 13.10 -12.44 23.71
C SER A 874 14.15 -11.39 24.07
N GLU A 875 15.27 -11.29 23.36
CA GLU A 875 16.25 -10.22 23.62
C GLU A 875 15.80 -8.84 23.10
N GLN A 876 14.96 -8.80 22.07
CA GLN A 876 14.45 -7.56 21.49
C GLN A 876 12.97 -7.69 21.11
N ASP A 877 12.20 -6.63 21.38
CA ASP A 877 10.80 -6.48 20.99
C ASP A 877 9.85 -7.56 21.58
N THR A 878 10.12 -8.11 22.77
CA THR A 878 9.37 -9.25 23.36
C THR A 878 7.85 -9.15 23.26
N LEU A 879 7.25 -8.02 23.64
CA LEU A 879 5.81 -7.77 23.59
C LEU A 879 5.50 -6.57 22.69
N GLN A 880 4.72 -6.82 21.62
CA GLN A 880 4.07 -5.78 20.83
C GLN A 880 2.57 -5.77 21.12
N LEU A 881 2.05 -4.70 21.70
CA LEU A 881 0.68 -4.62 22.22
C LEU A 881 -0.15 -3.52 21.55
N LYS A 882 -1.33 -3.87 21.06
CA LYS A 882 -2.34 -2.97 20.47
C LYS A 882 -3.69 -3.21 21.14
N GLY A 883 -4.42 -2.14 21.46
CA GLY A 883 -5.69 -2.21 22.21
C GLY A 883 -5.50 -2.19 23.72
N TYR A 884 -6.24 -3.03 24.44
CA TYR A 884 -6.24 -3.12 25.90
C TYR A 884 -5.58 -4.40 26.39
N ALA A 885 -4.69 -4.29 27.37
CA ALA A 885 -4.02 -5.46 27.94
C ALA A 885 -3.83 -5.36 29.46
N TRP A 886 -4.07 -6.46 30.16
CA TRP A 886 -3.79 -6.60 31.59
C TRP A 886 -2.88 -7.81 31.80
N ILE A 887 -1.67 -7.55 32.27
CA ILE A 887 -0.60 -8.52 32.51
C ILE A 887 -0.39 -8.61 34.01
N TYR A 888 -0.74 -9.75 34.60
CA TYR A 888 -0.80 -9.95 36.03
C TYR A 888 0.11 -11.08 36.48
N LYS A 889 0.91 -10.83 37.53
CA LYS A 889 1.82 -11.82 38.14
C LYS A 889 2.70 -12.57 37.12
N SER A 890 3.09 -11.88 36.06
CA SER A 890 3.81 -12.49 34.93
C SER A 890 5.27 -12.05 34.89
N LEU A 891 6.11 -12.82 34.23
CA LEU A 891 7.50 -12.49 33.96
C LEU A 891 7.66 -12.06 32.50
N VAL A 892 8.22 -10.88 32.26
CA VAL A 892 8.55 -10.39 30.92
C VAL A 892 10.04 -10.11 30.86
N GLU A 893 10.75 -10.82 29.98
CA GLU A 893 12.19 -10.72 29.79
C GLU A 893 12.55 -10.08 28.45
N GLY A 894 13.55 -9.21 28.45
CA GLY A 894 14.23 -8.74 27.25
C GLY A 894 15.30 -7.69 27.49
N ASN A 895 15.92 -7.17 26.44
CA ASN A 895 16.97 -6.15 26.54
C ASN A 895 16.58 -4.85 25.82
N VAL A 896 16.20 -4.93 24.54
CA VAL A 896 15.93 -3.75 23.72
C VAL A 896 14.44 -3.64 23.37
N ASP A 897 13.83 -2.51 23.74
CA ASP A 897 12.43 -2.14 23.47
C ASP A 897 11.43 -3.29 23.73
N PHE A 898 11.71 -4.10 24.74
CA PHE A 898 11.04 -5.39 24.86
C PHE A 898 9.58 -5.31 25.30
N VAL A 899 9.09 -4.11 25.66
CA VAL A 899 7.67 -3.77 25.73
C VAL A 899 7.40 -2.56 24.84
N TRP A 900 6.59 -2.75 23.80
CA TRP A 900 6.26 -1.66 22.89
C TRP A 900 4.89 -1.85 22.23
N GLY A 901 4.43 -0.84 21.48
CA GLY A 901 3.26 -0.97 20.62
C GLY A 901 2.24 0.16 20.75
N ASN A 902 1.21 0.06 19.91
CA ASN A 902 0.14 1.05 19.73
C ASN A 902 -1.03 0.77 20.67
N ASN A 903 -0.77 0.78 21.98
CA ASN A 903 -1.79 0.49 22.98
C ASN A 903 -2.74 1.68 23.19
N ARG A 904 -3.90 1.36 23.76
CA ARG A 904 -4.79 2.33 24.41
C ARG A 904 -4.48 2.37 25.91
N THR A 905 -4.64 1.23 26.58
CA THR A 905 -4.30 1.06 27.99
C THR A 905 -3.71 -0.31 28.23
N THR A 906 -2.49 -0.35 28.77
CA THR A 906 -1.81 -1.58 29.16
C THR A 906 -1.39 -1.51 30.62
N LEU A 907 -1.80 -2.48 31.42
CA LEU A 907 -1.43 -2.58 32.83
C LEU A 907 -0.57 -3.82 33.09
N PHE A 908 0.65 -3.60 33.56
CA PHE A 908 1.47 -4.62 34.21
C PHE A 908 1.28 -4.50 35.71
N GLU A 909 0.58 -5.46 36.32
CA GLU A 909 0.24 -5.45 37.73
C GLU A 909 0.94 -6.59 38.46
N ASP A 910 1.60 -6.28 39.57
CA ASP A 910 2.30 -7.23 40.44
C ASP A 910 3.22 -8.20 39.64
N SER A 911 3.80 -7.70 38.55
CA SER A 911 4.57 -8.48 37.57
C SER A 911 6.06 -8.21 37.71
N GLU A 912 6.86 -9.08 37.12
CA GLU A 912 8.31 -8.93 37.03
C GLU A 912 8.72 -8.57 35.60
N ILE A 913 9.43 -7.45 35.48
CA ILE A 913 9.96 -6.92 34.22
C ILE A 913 11.48 -7.04 34.33
N ARG A 914 12.07 -7.98 33.59
CA ARG A 914 13.46 -8.37 33.76
C ARG A 914 14.31 -8.01 32.54
N THR A 915 15.26 -7.11 32.74
CA THR A 915 16.28 -6.82 31.74
C THR A 915 17.29 -7.98 31.68
N VAL A 916 17.46 -8.61 30.52
CA VAL A 916 18.47 -9.67 30.31
C VAL A 916 19.72 -9.13 29.65
N GLY A 917 20.86 -9.80 29.77
CA GLY A 917 22.09 -9.41 29.07
C GLY A 917 21.93 -9.43 27.55
N ASP A 918 22.55 -8.48 26.86
CA ASP A 918 22.53 -8.38 25.39
C ASP A 918 23.63 -9.28 24.78
N SER A 919 23.23 -10.23 23.93
CA SER A 919 24.14 -11.15 23.26
C SER A 919 25.06 -10.48 22.22
N ALA A 920 24.67 -9.31 21.70
CA ALA A 920 25.44 -8.54 20.73
C ALA A 920 26.33 -7.47 21.38
N ASN A 921 25.98 -6.98 22.57
CA ASN A 921 26.77 -5.98 23.30
C ASN A 921 26.70 -6.18 24.82
N PRO A 922 27.66 -6.90 25.42
CA PRO A 922 27.62 -7.24 26.85
C PRO A 922 27.55 -6.06 27.82
N ASP A 923 27.97 -4.86 27.40
CA ASP A 923 27.96 -3.64 28.22
C ASP A 923 26.62 -2.88 28.17
N SER A 924 25.70 -3.29 27.29
CA SER A 924 24.39 -2.65 27.11
C SER A 924 23.34 -3.16 28.10
N GLY A 925 22.64 -2.24 28.77
CA GLY A 925 21.42 -2.53 29.55
C GLY A 925 20.12 -2.31 28.78
N GLY A 926 20.19 -1.77 27.56
CA GLY A 926 19.04 -1.60 26.68
C GLY A 926 17.91 -0.70 27.22
N TYR A 927 16.69 -0.95 26.74
CA TYR A 927 15.50 -0.11 26.96
C TYR A 927 14.29 -1.00 27.24
N ILE A 928 13.53 -0.70 28.29
CA ILE A 928 12.34 -1.49 28.62
C ILE A 928 11.18 -1.11 27.69
N VAL A 929 10.74 0.16 27.72
CA VAL A 929 9.52 0.60 27.05
C VAL A 929 9.81 1.54 25.88
N GLN A 930 9.16 1.29 24.74
CA GLN A 930 9.02 2.26 23.66
C GLN A 930 7.52 2.45 23.35
N ALA A 931 6.89 3.38 24.06
CA ALA A 931 5.44 3.57 23.96
C ALA A 931 5.05 4.23 22.64
N ARG A 932 3.96 3.74 22.03
CA ARG A 932 3.35 4.34 20.84
C ARG A 932 1.86 4.54 21.03
N THR A 933 1.47 4.97 22.23
CA THR A 933 0.08 5.13 22.66
C THR A 933 -0.69 5.92 21.62
N VAL A 934 -1.90 5.45 21.27
CA VAL A 934 -2.61 5.91 20.06
C VAL A 934 -3.28 7.27 20.19
N GLY A 935 -3.40 7.81 21.40
CA GLY A 935 -4.09 9.09 21.63
C GLY A 935 -3.61 9.83 22.87
N PRO A 936 -3.79 11.17 22.93
CA PRO A 936 -3.39 12.00 24.06
C PRO A 936 -4.28 11.80 25.30
N ALA A 937 -5.48 11.24 25.12
CA ALA A 937 -6.40 10.96 26.22
C ALA A 937 -6.20 9.54 26.81
N GLU A 938 -5.49 8.68 26.10
CA GLU A 938 -5.31 7.28 26.46
C GLU A 938 -4.34 7.13 27.65
N THR A 939 -4.58 6.13 28.50
CA THR A 939 -3.78 5.92 29.71
C THR A 939 -2.35 5.46 29.39
N GLY A 940 -2.14 4.71 28.30
CA GLY A 940 -0.84 4.21 27.89
C GLY A 940 -0.37 3.02 28.72
N PHE A 941 0.94 2.87 28.88
CA PHE A 941 1.56 1.79 29.64
C PHE A 941 1.69 2.14 31.12
N VAL A 942 1.15 1.28 31.99
CA VAL A 942 1.21 1.43 33.45
C VAL A 942 1.86 0.19 34.05
N PHE A 943 2.86 0.40 34.88
CA PHE A 943 3.49 -0.62 35.71
C PHE A 943 3.12 -0.32 37.15
N LEU A 944 2.29 -1.18 37.74
CA LEU A 944 1.74 -1.02 39.08
C LEU A 944 2.30 -2.12 39.98
N ARG A 945 2.96 -1.72 41.07
CA ARG A 945 3.55 -2.63 42.08
C ARG A 945 4.42 -3.75 41.47
N SER A 946 5.02 -3.45 40.32
CA SER A 946 5.84 -4.39 39.58
C SER A 946 7.30 -4.31 40.02
N ARG A 947 8.05 -5.37 39.79
CA ARG A 947 9.49 -5.44 40.09
C ARG A 947 10.29 -5.35 38.81
N LEU A 948 11.21 -4.40 38.75
CA LEU A 948 12.19 -4.29 37.66
C LEU A 948 13.48 -4.94 38.11
N THR A 949 13.82 -6.08 37.51
CA THR A 949 14.97 -6.92 37.88
C THR A 949 15.93 -7.06 36.70
N ARG A 950 17.11 -7.65 36.94
CA ARG A 950 18.01 -8.06 35.86
C ARG A 950 18.35 -9.54 35.96
N GLY A 951 18.58 -10.18 34.82
CA GLY A 951 18.99 -11.59 34.73
C GLY A 951 20.03 -11.83 33.65
N PRO A 952 20.63 -13.03 33.62
CA PRO A 952 21.61 -13.38 32.59
C PRO A 952 20.94 -13.41 31.21
N GLY A 953 21.64 -12.89 30.20
CA GLY A 953 21.28 -13.06 28.80
C GLY A 953 21.56 -14.48 28.28
N PRO A 954 21.20 -14.78 27.03
CA PRO A 954 21.44 -16.09 26.42
C PRO A 954 22.92 -16.52 26.38
N THR A 955 23.85 -15.55 26.40
CA THR A 955 25.30 -15.77 26.44
C THR A 955 25.87 -15.73 27.86
N GLY A 956 25.03 -15.53 28.88
CA GLY A 956 25.39 -15.59 30.31
C GLY A 956 25.83 -14.26 30.93
N ASN A 957 25.92 -13.17 30.17
CA ASN A 957 26.24 -11.84 30.70
C ASN A 957 25.05 -11.21 31.45
N LEU A 958 25.35 -10.31 32.40
CA LEU A 958 24.35 -9.52 33.13
C LEU A 958 24.37 -8.06 32.67
N PRO A 959 23.21 -7.37 32.62
CA PRO A 959 23.17 -5.93 32.43
C PRO A 959 23.96 -5.20 33.53
N PRO A 960 24.91 -4.31 33.16
CA PRO A 960 25.64 -3.50 34.14
C PRO A 960 24.73 -2.65 35.04
N ASN A 961 25.28 -2.13 36.15
CA ASN A 961 24.56 -1.14 36.96
C ASN A 961 24.40 0.16 36.16
N GLY A 962 23.21 0.77 36.22
CA GLY A 962 22.93 2.06 35.58
C GLY A 962 22.96 2.08 34.05
N SER A 963 22.97 0.94 33.37
CA SER A 963 23.08 0.86 31.91
C SER A 963 21.74 0.69 31.18
N ALA A 964 20.65 0.44 31.89
CA ALA A 964 19.31 0.24 31.34
C ALA A 964 18.41 1.46 31.56
N TYR A 965 17.44 1.67 30.68
CA TYR A 965 16.46 2.75 30.77
C TYR A 965 15.03 2.22 30.88
N LEU A 966 14.21 2.89 31.69
CA LEU A 966 12.78 2.63 31.86
C LEU A 966 12.01 2.81 30.56
N ALA A 967 12.30 3.88 29.82
CA ALA A 967 11.72 4.10 28.50
C ALA A 967 12.62 4.96 27.61
N ARG A 968 12.39 4.85 26.30
CA ARG A 968 12.88 5.79 25.30
C ARG A 968 11.76 6.19 24.35
N SER A 969 11.86 7.38 23.77
CA SER A 969 10.91 7.86 22.78
C SER A 969 11.12 7.19 21.42
N PRO A 970 10.04 6.87 20.68
CA PRO A 970 10.14 6.49 19.27
C PRO A 970 10.50 7.70 18.38
N GLY A 971 10.42 8.93 18.89
CA GLY A 971 10.75 10.16 18.18
C GLY A 971 9.72 10.61 17.14
N THR A 972 8.48 10.10 17.22
CA THR A 972 7.43 10.41 16.23
C THR A 972 6.36 11.33 16.81
N ALA A 973 5.89 12.30 16.02
CA ALA A 973 4.91 13.29 16.44
C ALA A 973 3.47 12.74 16.59
N ASN A 974 3.19 11.56 16.03
CA ASN A 974 1.85 10.97 15.95
C ASN A 974 1.57 9.90 17.02
N THR A 975 2.48 9.72 17.97
CA THR A 975 2.35 8.75 19.05
C THR A 975 2.64 9.40 20.40
N TRP A 976 1.99 8.94 21.46
CA TRP A 976 2.18 9.46 22.81
C TRP A 976 3.00 8.51 23.69
N ASP A 977 4.08 9.04 24.26
CA ASP A 977 5.00 8.46 25.23
C ASP A 977 4.37 8.33 26.63
N HIS A 978 3.14 7.83 26.72
CA HIS A 978 2.45 7.63 27.99
C HIS A 978 2.95 6.37 28.69
N VAL A 979 3.81 6.58 29.68
CA VAL A 979 4.40 5.53 30.52
C VAL A 979 4.36 5.95 31.99
N ALA A 980 3.86 5.08 32.86
CA ALA A 980 3.80 5.33 34.29
C ALA A 980 4.36 4.14 35.10
N PHE A 981 5.33 4.40 35.99
CA PHE A 981 5.79 3.43 36.99
C PHE A 981 5.30 3.85 38.38
N ILE A 982 4.43 3.03 38.96
CA ILE A 982 3.64 3.35 40.15
C ILE A 982 3.88 2.28 41.21
N GLU A 983 4.46 2.68 42.34
CA GLU A 983 4.77 1.82 43.49
C GLU A 983 5.68 0.63 43.12
N CYS A 984 6.55 0.80 42.14
CA CYS A 984 7.44 -0.26 41.65
C CYS A 984 8.70 -0.40 42.51
N THR A 985 9.25 -1.61 42.53
CA THR A 985 10.59 -1.87 43.08
C THR A 985 11.60 -1.98 41.94
N ILE A 986 12.62 -1.13 41.91
CA ILE A 986 13.48 -0.94 40.75
C ILE A 986 14.95 -1.28 41.08
N GLY A 987 15.49 -2.27 40.36
CA GLY A 987 16.86 -2.75 40.55
C GLY A 987 17.96 -1.78 40.10
N PRO A 988 19.23 -2.03 40.50
CA PRO A 988 20.36 -1.11 40.30
C PRO A 988 20.87 -1.02 38.85
N HIS A 989 20.32 -1.83 37.94
CA HIS A 989 20.66 -1.80 36.51
C HIS A 989 20.03 -0.59 35.80
N ILE A 990 18.96 -0.01 36.37
CA ILE A 990 18.34 1.20 35.81
C ILE A 990 19.22 2.42 36.09
N ALA A 991 19.43 3.24 35.06
CA ALA A 991 20.16 4.50 35.12
C ALA A 991 19.60 5.46 36.19
N ALA A 992 20.45 6.37 36.66
CA ALA A 992 20.03 7.39 37.62
C ALA A 992 18.93 8.31 37.04
N ASP A 993 19.09 8.71 35.79
CA ASP A 993 18.01 9.23 34.94
C ASP A 993 17.54 8.09 34.04
N GLY A 994 16.45 7.45 34.44
CA GLY A 994 15.91 6.25 33.79
C GLY A 994 15.23 6.52 32.46
N TRP A 995 15.15 7.77 32.00
CA TRP A 995 14.33 8.17 30.87
C TRP A 995 15.17 8.75 29.73
N LEU A 996 15.31 7.99 28.64
CA LEU A 996 16.17 8.41 27.53
C LEU A 996 15.45 9.41 26.61
N ARG A 997 15.77 10.71 26.77
CA ARG A 997 15.18 11.85 26.02
C ARG A 997 15.83 12.12 24.65
N ARG A 998 16.47 11.12 24.06
CA ARG A 998 17.10 11.21 22.73
C ARG A 998 16.73 9.96 21.93
N PRO A 999 15.71 10.01 21.05
CA PRO A 999 14.95 11.19 20.59
C PRO A 999 14.05 11.86 21.65
N ALA A 1000 13.55 13.06 21.37
CA ALA A 1000 12.67 13.80 22.28
C ALA A 1000 11.31 13.08 22.46
N PRO A 1001 10.74 13.05 23.69
CA PRO A 1001 9.44 12.45 23.94
C PRO A 1001 8.27 13.33 23.46
N ASN A 1002 7.13 12.70 23.19
CA ASN A 1002 5.85 13.35 22.89
C ASN A 1002 4.77 12.89 23.89
N PRO A 1003 4.23 13.75 24.76
CA PRO A 1003 4.57 15.17 24.91
C PRO A 1003 5.94 15.33 25.56
N LEU A 1004 6.56 16.50 25.36
CA LEU A 1004 7.85 16.84 25.98
C LEU A 1004 7.83 16.75 27.51
N GLN A 1005 6.67 17.01 28.12
CA GLN A 1005 6.47 16.95 29.56
C GLN A 1005 5.19 16.19 29.90
N GLY A 1006 5.22 15.43 31.00
CA GLY A 1006 4.04 14.75 31.54
C GLY A 1006 3.63 13.47 30.82
N GLY A 1007 4.36 13.00 29.80
CA GLY A 1007 4.18 11.67 29.19
C GLY A 1007 4.72 10.55 30.07
N TRP A 1008 5.93 10.74 30.62
CA TRP A 1008 6.59 9.82 31.54
C TRP A 1008 6.38 10.22 32.99
N ARG A 1009 5.82 9.31 33.78
CA ARG A 1009 5.28 9.56 35.12
C ARG A 1009 5.82 8.54 36.12
N GLU A 1010 6.01 8.98 37.36
CA GLU A 1010 6.38 8.10 38.45
C GLU A 1010 5.68 8.46 39.76
N TYR A 1011 5.45 7.46 40.61
CA TYR A 1011 4.90 7.64 41.94
C TYR A 1011 5.33 6.55 42.89
N GLY A 1012 5.91 6.90 44.04
CA GLY A 1012 6.14 5.95 45.13
C GLY A 1012 7.08 4.79 44.81
N ASN A 1013 7.96 4.94 43.80
CA ASN A 1013 8.94 3.93 43.43
C ASN A 1013 10.02 3.79 44.50
N ARG A 1014 10.57 2.57 44.62
CA ARG A 1014 11.56 2.22 45.64
C ARG A 1014 12.70 1.39 45.07
N THR A 1015 13.85 1.48 45.70
CA THR A 1015 14.97 0.54 45.50
C THR A 1015 14.65 -0.83 46.14
N PRO A 1016 15.43 -1.89 45.85
CA PRO A 1016 15.16 -3.23 46.39
C PRO A 1016 15.25 -3.33 47.91
N ASP A 1017 16.00 -2.44 48.56
CA ASP A 1017 16.10 -2.27 50.01
C ASP A 1017 14.99 -1.39 50.61
N GLY A 1018 14.02 -0.96 49.78
CA GLY A 1018 12.81 -0.28 50.22
C GLY A 1018 12.91 1.25 50.32
N GLN A 1019 14.05 1.85 49.96
CA GLN A 1019 14.24 3.30 50.00
C GLN A 1019 13.49 3.97 48.84
N PRO A 1020 12.75 5.08 49.09
CA PRO A 1020 12.13 5.86 48.02
C PRO A 1020 13.19 6.38 47.04
N ARG A 1021 12.89 6.32 45.74
CA ARG A 1021 13.78 6.86 44.70
C ARG A 1021 13.00 7.27 43.46
N ASP A 1022 13.31 8.48 42.98
CA ASP A 1022 12.86 9.00 41.70
C ASP A 1022 13.92 8.74 40.62
N TYR A 1023 13.47 8.58 39.38
CA TYR A 1023 14.31 8.24 38.23
C TYR A 1023 14.30 9.30 37.14
N GLY A 1024 13.80 10.50 37.46
CA GLY A 1024 13.86 11.68 36.60
C GLY A 1024 12.60 11.91 35.75
N GLY A 1025 11.51 11.20 36.01
CA GLY A 1025 10.22 11.38 35.35
C GLY A 1025 9.39 12.48 36.03
N ALA A 1026 8.15 12.69 35.57
CA ALA A 1026 7.21 13.54 36.30
C ALA A 1026 6.71 12.83 37.56
N VAL A 1027 7.18 13.27 38.73
CA VAL A 1027 6.73 12.75 40.02
C VAL A 1027 5.31 13.22 40.30
N LEU A 1028 4.38 12.28 40.41
CA LEU A 1028 2.97 12.57 40.68
C LEU A 1028 2.73 12.81 42.18
N ASP A 1029 1.74 13.61 42.52
CA ASP A 1029 1.16 13.61 43.87
C ASP A 1029 0.15 12.45 44.06
N ALA A 1030 -0.34 12.26 45.29
CA ALA A 1030 -1.27 11.18 45.60
C ALA A 1030 -2.62 11.28 44.85
N THR A 1031 -3.09 12.50 44.56
CA THR A 1031 -4.35 12.74 43.84
C THR A 1031 -4.18 12.42 42.37
N GLN A 1032 -3.07 12.88 41.76
CA GLN A 1032 -2.70 12.57 40.39
C GLN A 1032 -2.42 11.08 40.18
N ALA A 1033 -1.79 10.43 41.16
CA ALA A 1033 -1.49 9.00 41.11
C ALA A 1033 -2.76 8.13 41.24
N ALA A 1034 -3.85 8.63 41.85
CA ALA A 1034 -5.04 7.84 42.14
C ALA A 1034 -5.61 7.09 40.91
N ARG A 1035 -5.54 7.70 39.72
CA ARG A 1035 -5.98 7.08 38.45
C ARG A 1035 -5.14 5.87 38.00
N TYR A 1036 -3.98 5.62 38.62
CA TYR A 1036 -3.07 4.53 38.28
C TYR A 1036 -2.90 3.48 39.39
N ARG A 1037 -3.40 3.74 40.60
CA ARG A 1037 -3.10 2.93 41.81
C ARG A 1037 -3.93 1.66 41.95
N THR A 1038 -4.99 1.52 41.16
CA THR A 1038 -5.81 0.30 41.11
C THR A 1038 -6.11 -0.06 39.68
N ARG A 1039 -6.32 -1.36 39.42
CA ARG A 1039 -6.74 -1.86 38.11
C ARG A 1039 -8.01 -1.18 37.60
N ALA A 1040 -9.03 -1.09 38.47
CA ALA A 1040 -10.30 -0.44 38.13
C ALA A 1040 -10.11 1.03 37.75
N ALA A 1041 -9.19 1.75 38.41
CA ALA A 1041 -8.87 3.12 38.05
C ALA A 1041 -8.12 3.23 36.72
N VAL A 1042 -7.16 2.33 36.46
CA VAL A 1042 -6.39 2.30 35.21
C VAL A 1042 -7.29 2.07 33.99
N PHE A 1043 -8.27 1.17 34.11
CA PHE A 1043 -9.25 0.88 33.06
C PHE A 1043 -10.55 1.69 33.19
N ALA A 1044 -10.61 2.70 34.05
CA ALA A 1044 -11.82 3.51 34.21
C ALA A 1044 -12.23 4.15 32.87
N GLY A 1045 -13.47 3.92 32.45
CA GLY A 1045 -14.01 4.45 31.19
C GLY A 1045 -13.69 3.61 29.95
N SER A 1046 -12.94 2.51 30.05
CA SER A 1046 -12.68 1.60 28.91
C SER A 1046 -13.82 0.63 28.62
N GLY A 1047 -14.75 0.45 29.57
CA GLY A 1047 -15.79 -0.58 29.50
C GLY A 1047 -15.31 -2.00 29.85
N TRP A 1048 -14.07 -2.15 30.34
CA TRP A 1048 -13.46 -3.42 30.71
C TRP A 1048 -12.97 -3.45 32.16
N ASP A 1049 -13.40 -4.46 32.93
CA ASP A 1049 -12.99 -4.66 34.32
C ASP A 1049 -12.42 -6.09 34.53
N PRO A 1050 -11.14 -6.31 34.19
CA PRO A 1050 -10.54 -7.63 34.31
C PRO A 1050 -10.39 -8.06 35.78
N GLN A 1051 -10.82 -9.28 36.13
CA GLN A 1051 -10.76 -9.82 37.50
C GLN A 1051 -9.51 -10.68 37.76
N PRO A 1052 -8.95 -10.71 38.99
CA PRO A 1052 -7.75 -11.48 39.36
C PRO A 1052 -7.82 -12.96 38.99
#